data_AF-A0A4P7KXH5-F1
#
_entry.id   AF-A0A4P7KXH5-F1
#
_cell.length_a   1.000
_cell.length_b   1.000
_cell.length_c   1.000
_cell.angle_alpha   90.00
_cell.angle_beta   90.00
_cell.angle_gamma   90.00
#
_symmetry.space_group_name_H-M   'P 1'
#
loop_
_entity.id
_entity.type
_entity.pdbx_description
1 polymer ?
#
loop_
_entity_poly.entity_id
_entity_poly.type
_entity_poly.pdbx_seq_one_letter_code
_entity_poly.pdbx_strand_id
1 'polypeptide(L)'
;MLTITLRFTLFYDQEKYPHGIPNIKVEVWGKELFDPRSNRTTWSNNGALVILDYYRRYLNVPDSDIDFNAFKIAADLCDESVTTPEGKSEPRYTLNGAYELSESPASILEHMHRCIGAEPTYIAGQHGILMWAYHGPATLKIEPHQIIDTVSITPELPLSEATNAIYGTFVDAEQKYTKTDFSPIVMDKWVEEDGLEIKENIDYRFVTSPYQAQRLANLYLRKKRAGRRVQLTLNLDGYAYRPGDVVLLDLPNLGIKSLEFRVAEWKFHPQEGVEILLEEDGAYIYEDIIGKPFERPPFTTLPTGGVAPPINLAFMPVNIGDVVQGYLSWQDVAADVRYNTVNIIEEGKVIQTIQVPGERVDIAGLPRGTYRVEVRAVNAAGAISQPTIRDFSIVAPPPPINVDITVGMFSLTAAPRLGDSAAYGSTFEFWFSDKKLPDASEHEVINHTTKVGQGQFWTQENLKVGHEYYFYIRTINSYGKSPFVEASGKPDSLPGDILEEIDKKINDTEAIKQLKKGIDSSTEAILENAKGLNGNTQYFMRQNGKMKAEIVRVDNYVVTETKALAESIHQVRATADKSWAAAQNSLQAKYDMKKGEASATWTSLVKIVYDGVSYDAGMVIGAELKNGKVSTQIGFSAQTFIVYNPANGKMEPVFAIRNGQVFLRTIFIDKGTIEELLIGSVIQSKNYQAGDTGFKIDGETGIAEFNRLLINKDFKIMGDASKIVLDNTGLAVYPASGGVIKLGRRP
;
A
#
# COMPACT_ATOMS: atom_id res chain seq x y z
N MET A 1 -4.05 -12.32 -48.72
CA MET A 1 -4.58 -12.53 -47.37
C MET A 1 -5.48 -13.72 -47.22
N LEU A 2 -5.00 -14.65 -46.40
CA LEU A 2 -5.86 -15.29 -45.43
C LEU A 2 -5.87 -14.30 -44.25
N THR A 3 -7.00 -13.67 -43.94
CA THR A 3 -7.19 -13.21 -42.57
C THR A 3 -7.31 -14.49 -41.78
N ILE A 4 -6.17 -15.09 -41.38
CA ILE A 4 -6.20 -16.23 -40.47
C ILE A 4 -6.53 -15.60 -39.12
N THR A 5 -7.83 -15.44 -38.85
CA THR A 5 -8.27 -15.24 -37.49
C THR A 5 -8.06 -16.57 -36.78
N LEU A 6 -6.84 -16.77 -36.27
CA LEU A 6 -6.52 -17.89 -35.40
C LEU A 6 -7.22 -17.63 -34.06
N ARG A 7 -8.48 -18.02 -33.99
CA ARG A 7 -9.20 -18.09 -32.73
C ARG A 7 -8.86 -19.40 -32.05
N PHE A 8 -7.88 -19.36 -31.16
CA PHE A 8 -7.63 -20.46 -30.25
C PHE A 8 -8.72 -20.47 -29.18
N THR A 9 -9.59 -21.48 -29.22
CA THR A 9 -10.47 -21.79 -28.09
C THR A 9 -9.80 -22.94 -27.35
N LEU A 10 -9.02 -22.59 -26.32
CA LEU A 10 -8.28 -23.58 -25.54
C LEU A 10 -9.10 -23.96 -24.32
N PHE A 11 -9.39 -25.24 -24.18
CA PHE A 11 -9.74 -25.82 -22.89
C PHE A 11 -8.44 -25.96 -22.12
N TYR A 12 -8.10 -24.93 -21.35
CA TYR A 12 -6.91 -24.97 -20.52
C TYR A 12 -7.33 -25.08 -19.07
N ASP A 13 -6.61 -25.92 -18.35
CA ASP A 13 -6.77 -26.09 -16.91
C ASP A 13 -6.12 -24.89 -16.23
N GLN A 14 -6.95 -24.05 -15.61
CA GLN A 14 -6.51 -22.82 -14.95
C GLN A 14 -5.57 -23.11 -13.77
N GLU A 15 -5.61 -24.34 -13.22
CA GLU A 15 -4.67 -24.81 -12.20
C GLU A 15 -3.28 -25.12 -12.80
N LYS A 16 -3.21 -25.54 -14.07
CA LYS A 16 -1.94 -25.89 -14.76
C LYS A 16 -1.29 -24.74 -15.53
N TYR A 17 -2.07 -23.74 -15.97
CA TYR A 17 -1.58 -22.52 -16.63
C TYR A 17 -2.11 -21.27 -15.90
N PRO A 18 -1.57 -20.97 -14.71
CA PRO A 18 -2.13 -19.96 -13.81
C PRO A 18 -1.80 -18.51 -14.21
N HIS A 19 -0.91 -18.34 -15.20
CA HIS A 19 -0.39 -17.04 -15.68
C HIS A 19 -0.98 -16.65 -17.03
N GLY A 20 -2.09 -17.30 -17.38
CA GLY A 20 -2.70 -17.20 -18.69
C GLY A 20 -2.14 -18.22 -19.67
N ILE A 21 -2.58 -18.09 -20.92
CA ILE A 21 -2.28 -19.02 -22.00
C ILE A 21 -0.77 -18.95 -22.34
N PRO A 22 -0.05 -20.08 -22.47
CA PRO A 22 1.35 -20.08 -22.88
C PRO A 22 1.54 -19.42 -24.24
N ASN A 23 2.71 -18.82 -24.49
CA ASN A 23 3.02 -18.21 -25.79
C ASN A 23 2.90 -19.24 -26.92
N ILE A 24 1.80 -19.15 -27.68
CA ILE A 24 1.52 -20.03 -28.81
C ILE A 24 2.37 -19.54 -29.98
N LYS A 25 3.31 -20.38 -30.39
CA LYS A 25 3.99 -20.21 -31.69
C LYS A 25 3.31 -21.11 -32.69
N VAL A 26 2.92 -20.53 -33.82
CA VAL A 26 2.33 -21.26 -34.93
C VAL A 26 3.20 -21.10 -36.16
N GLU A 27 3.41 -22.21 -36.85
CA GLU A 27 3.95 -22.18 -38.20
C GLU A 27 2.78 -21.95 -39.15
N VAL A 28 2.79 -20.81 -39.83
CA VAL A 28 1.74 -20.44 -40.79
C VAL A 28 2.26 -20.72 -42.17
N TRP A 29 1.62 -21.69 -42.83
CA TRP A 29 1.80 -21.92 -44.26
C TRP A 29 0.92 -20.90 -44.99
N GLY A 30 1.45 -20.30 -46.06
CA GLY A 30 0.83 -19.17 -46.79
C GLY A 30 -0.55 -19.46 -47.43
N LYS A 31 -0.78 -19.02 -48.66
CA LYS A 31 -2.06 -19.22 -49.33
C LYS A 31 -1.86 -19.41 -50.84
N GLU A 32 -2.81 -20.07 -51.48
CA GLU A 32 -2.93 -20.04 -52.93
C GLU A 32 -3.29 -18.63 -53.41
N LEU A 33 -2.47 -18.10 -54.32
CA LEU A 33 -2.62 -16.77 -54.90
C LEU A 33 -3.10 -16.90 -56.33
N PHE A 34 -3.97 -15.98 -56.75
CA PHE A 34 -4.37 -15.87 -58.14
C PHE A 34 -3.26 -15.22 -58.96
N ASP A 35 -2.75 -15.95 -59.95
CA ASP A 35 -1.77 -15.46 -60.89
C ASP A 35 -2.46 -15.00 -62.20
N PRO A 36 -2.48 -13.70 -62.51
CA PRO A 36 -3.13 -13.18 -63.71
C PRO A 36 -2.39 -13.57 -65.01
N ARG A 37 -1.14 -14.02 -64.95
CA ARG A 37 -0.36 -14.46 -66.13
C ARG A 37 -0.85 -15.82 -66.64
N SER A 38 -1.09 -16.75 -65.72
CA SER A 38 -1.53 -18.12 -66.03
C SER A 38 -3.04 -18.33 -65.83
N ASN A 39 -3.73 -17.36 -65.24
CA ASN A 39 -5.15 -17.41 -64.87
C ASN A 39 -5.50 -18.61 -63.97
N ARG A 40 -4.57 -19.01 -63.11
CA ARG A 40 -4.70 -20.11 -62.15
C ARG A 40 -4.44 -19.61 -60.74
N THR A 41 -4.99 -20.32 -59.76
CA THR A 41 -4.74 -20.08 -58.35
C THR A 41 -3.84 -21.19 -57.83
N THR A 42 -2.62 -20.83 -57.42
CA THR A 42 -1.58 -21.78 -56.99
C THR A 42 -0.83 -21.25 -55.77
N TRP A 43 -0.21 -22.15 -55.00
CA TRP A 43 0.69 -21.76 -53.93
C TRP A 43 1.86 -20.95 -54.47
N SER A 44 2.02 -19.72 -53.95
CA SER A 44 3.10 -18.82 -54.34
C SER A 44 3.36 -17.83 -53.21
N ASN A 45 4.60 -17.37 -53.10
CA ASN A 45 5.03 -16.27 -52.24
C ASN A 45 5.58 -15.08 -53.06
N ASN A 46 5.25 -15.03 -54.35
CA ASN A 46 5.60 -13.94 -55.25
C ASN A 46 5.04 -12.62 -54.70
N GLY A 47 5.93 -11.63 -54.52
CA GLY A 47 5.59 -10.39 -53.85
C GLY A 47 4.46 -9.60 -54.51
N ALA A 48 4.45 -9.51 -55.84
CA ALA A 48 3.41 -8.81 -56.58
C ALA A 48 2.04 -9.51 -56.47
N LEU A 49 2.01 -10.84 -56.51
CA LEU A 49 0.77 -11.61 -56.36
C LEU A 49 0.20 -11.51 -54.93
N VAL A 50 1.06 -11.41 -53.92
CA VAL A 50 0.63 -11.19 -52.53
C VAL A 50 -0.06 -9.83 -52.40
N ILE A 51 0.51 -8.79 -53.02
CA ILE A 51 -0.08 -7.44 -53.04
C ILE A 51 -1.38 -7.43 -53.88
N LEU A 52 -1.45 -8.14 -55.00
CA LEU A 52 -2.69 -8.27 -55.77
C LEU A 52 -3.82 -8.91 -54.96
N ASP A 53 -3.53 -9.99 -54.23
CA ASP A 53 -4.50 -10.61 -53.32
C ASP A 53 -4.86 -9.66 -52.14
N TYR A 54 -3.98 -8.72 -51.78
CA TYR A 54 -4.27 -7.63 -50.83
C TYR A 54 -5.38 -6.71 -51.34
N TYR A 55 -5.20 -6.15 -52.54
CA TYR A 55 -6.21 -5.29 -53.14
C TYR A 55 -7.54 -6.01 -53.34
N ARG A 56 -7.51 -7.23 -53.89
CA ARG A 56 -8.73 -7.97 -54.25
C ARG A 56 -9.51 -8.47 -53.04
N ARG A 57 -8.85 -9.06 -52.04
CA ARG A 57 -9.56 -9.74 -50.93
C ARG A 57 -9.65 -8.96 -49.64
N TYR A 58 -8.70 -8.08 -49.35
CA TYR A 58 -8.72 -7.33 -48.09
C TYR A 58 -9.35 -5.96 -48.27
N LEU A 59 -8.95 -5.24 -49.31
CA LEU A 59 -9.54 -3.95 -49.65
C LEU A 59 -10.84 -4.08 -50.46
N ASN A 60 -11.18 -5.29 -50.93
CA ASN A 60 -12.36 -5.57 -51.75
C ASN A 60 -12.44 -4.68 -53.01
N VAL A 61 -11.29 -4.39 -53.63
CA VAL A 61 -11.25 -3.63 -54.88
C VAL A 61 -11.85 -4.49 -56.01
N PRO A 62 -12.85 -4.00 -56.75
CA PRO A 62 -13.41 -4.71 -57.90
C PRO A 62 -12.34 -5.00 -58.95
N ASP A 63 -12.45 -6.16 -59.62
CA ASP A 63 -11.51 -6.53 -60.69
C ASP A 63 -11.50 -5.52 -61.86
N SER A 64 -12.56 -4.73 -62.06
CA SER A 64 -12.60 -3.64 -63.06
C SER A 64 -11.63 -2.50 -62.76
N ASP A 65 -11.31 -2.31 -61.48
CA ASP A 65 -10.56 -1.17 -60.94
C ASP A 65 -9.12 -1.60 -60.63
N ILE A 66 -8.66 -2.70 -61.22
CA ILE A 66 -7.31 -3.24 -61.06
C ILE A 66 -6.62 -3.34 -62.42
N ASP A 67 -5.42 -2.78 -62.52
CA ASP A 67 -4.55 -2.95 -63.67
C ASP A 67 -3.82 -4.29 -63.57
N PHE A 68 -4.46 -5.35 -64.06
CA PHE A 68 -3.86 -6.68 -64.08
C PHE A 68 -2.58 -6.76 -64.93
N ASN A 69 -2.37 -5.87 -65.91
CA ASN A 69 -1.16 -5.92 -66.72
C ASN A 69 0.06 -5.46 -65.92
N ALA A 70 -0.09 -4.40 -65.13
CA ALA A 70 0.95 -3.94 -64.20
C ALA A 70 1.35 -5.06 -63.22
N PHE A 71 0.37 -5.78 -62.65
CA PHE A 71 0.63 -6.91 -61.76
C PHE A 71 1.27 -8.12 -62.45
N LYS A 72 0.99 -8.37 -63.74
CA LYS A 72 1.67 -9.44 -64.50
C LYS A 72 3.16 -9.13 -64.67
N ILE A 73 3.48 -7.91 -65.11
CA ILE A 73 4.87 -7.46 -65.30
C ILE A 73 5.62 -7.52 -63.96
N ALA A 74 4.99 -7.02 -62.89
CA ALA A 74 5.58 -7.08 -61.56
C ALA A 74 5.79 -8.52 -61.06
N ALA A 75 4.87 -9.44 -61.36
CA ALA A 75 5.01 -10.85 -61.00
C ALA A 75 6.17 -11.53 -61.74
N ASP A 76 6.36 -11.22 -63.04
CA ASP A 76 7.52 -11.71 -63.81
C ASP A 76 8.84 -11.23 -63.21
N LEU A 77 8.93 -9.93 -62.86
CA LEU A 77 10.10 -9.36 -62.18
C LEU A 77 10.38 -10.00 -60.82
N CYS A 78 9.34 -10.33 -60.05
CA CYS A 78 9.50 -10.98 -58.75
C CYS A 78 10.03 -12.43 -58.87
N ASP A 79 9.68 -13.14 -59.95
CA ASP A 79 10.09 -14.53 -60.21
C ASP A 79 11.48 -14.64 -60.88
N GLU A 80 12.11 -13.53 -61.24
CA GLU A 80 13.45 -13.54 -61.82
C GLU A 80 14.45 -14.26 -60.92
N SER A 81 15.21 -15.18 -61.50
CA SER A 81 16.21 -15.98 -60.79
C SER A 81 17.45 -15.13 -60.52
N VAL A 82 17.72 -14.80 -59.27
CA VAL A 82 18.94 -14.09 -58.85
C VAL A 82 19.93 -15.04 -58.19
N THR A 83 21.22 -14.76 -58.31
CA THR A 83 22.28 -15.61 -57.74
C THR A 83 22.69 -15.09 -56.37
N THR A 84 22.70 -15.97 -55.38
CA THR A 84 23.17 -15.65 -54.03
C THR A 84 24.69 -15.75 -53.94
N PRO A 85 25.33 -15.15 -52.91
CA PRO A 85 26.78 -15.21 -52.72
C PRO A 85 27.31 -16.64 -52.51
N GLU A 86 26.42 -17.57 -52.18
CA GLU A 86 26.68 -19.00 -51.98
C GLU A 86 26.55 -19.82 -53.29
N GLY A 87 26.26 -19.17 -54.43
CA GLY A 87 26.08 -19.82 -55.73
C GLY A 87 24.74 -20.55 -55.91
N LYS A 88 23.78 -20.35 -55.00
CA LYS A 88 22.39 -20.83 -55.15
C LYS A 88 21.57 -19.78 -55.88
N SER A 89 20.41 -20.16 -56.42
CA SER A 89 19.46 -19.20 -56.96
C SER A 89 18.20 -19.11 -56.11
N GLU A 90 17.71 -17.90 -55.93
CA GLU A 90 16.43 -17.59 -55.28
C GLU A 90 15.61 -16.66 -56.20
N PRO A 91 14.27 -16.62 -56.07
CA PRO A 91 13.46 -15.59 -56.73
C PRO A 91 13.86 -14.19 -56.25
N ARG A 92 13.79 -13.20 -57.14
CA ARG A 92 14.24 -11.83 -56.87
C ARG A 92 13.52 -11.22 -55.67
N TYR A 93 12.19 -11.28 -55.66
CA TYR A 93 11.35 -10.68 -54.61
C TYR A 93 10.25 -11.63 -54.15
N THR A 94 10.36 -12.08 -52.90
CA THR A 94 9.31 -12.82 -52.20
C THR A 94 8.76 -11.99 -51.04
N LEU A 95 7.51 -12.24 -50.65
CA LEU A 95 6.89 -11.55 -49.53
C LEU A 95 6.32 -12.57 -48.54
N ASN A 96 6.93 -12.63 -47.36
CA ASN A 96 6.58 -13.57 -46.30
C ASN A 96 6.50 -12.83 -44.96
N GLY A 97 5.35 -12.84 -44.31
CA GLY A 97 5.24 -12.35 -42.93
C GLY A 97 3.80 -12.13 -42.49
N ALA A 98 3.66 -11.52 -41.31
CA ALA A 98 2.38 -11.21 -40.69
C ALA A 98 2.37 -9.75 -40.25
N TYR A 99 1.17 -9.20 -40.12
CA TYR A 99 0.92 -7.85 -39.61
C TYR A 99 -0.31 -7.91 -38.70
N GLU A 100 -0.47 -6.91 -37.84
CA GLU A 100 -1.61 -6.84 -36.95
C GLU A 100 -2.81 -6.19 -37.64
N LEU A 101 -4.03 -6.63 -37.33
CA LEU A 101 -5.27 -6.03 -37.86
C LEU A 101 -5.54 -4.62 -37.33
N SER A 102 -4.78 -4.19 -36.30
CA SER A 102 -4.78 -2.83 -35.76
C SER A 102 -4.04 -1.84 -36.65
N GLU A 103 -3.12 -2.32 -37.49
CA GLU A 103 -2.32 -1.47 -38.38
C GLU A 103 -3.16 -0.92 -39.53
N SER A 104 -2.83 0.31 -39.96
CA SER A 104 -3.57 0.94 -41.04
C SER A 104 -3.34 0.18 -42.37
N PRO A 105 -4.40 -0.09 -43.16
CA PRO A 105 -4.26 -0.80 -44.42
C PRO A 105 -3.25 -0.17 -45.40
N ALA A 106 -3.14 1.16 -45.37
CA ALA A 106 -2.19 1.92 -46.19
C ALA A 106 -0.74 1.70 -45.74
N SER A 107 -0.46 1.70 -44.43
CA SER A 107 0.89 1.44 -43.91
C SER A 107 1.34 0.02 -44.22
N ILE A 108 0.45 -0.97 -44.07
CA ILE A 108 0.76 -2.36 -44.43
C ILE A 108 1.16 -2.47 -45.91
N LEU A 109 0.37 -1.85 -46.80
CA LEU A 109 0.69 -1.81 -48.23
C LEU A 109 2.02 -1.10 -48.50
N GLU A 110 2.30 0.02 -47.85
CA GLU A 110 3.58 0.73 -48.00
C GLU A 110 4.76 -0.17 -47.61
N HIS A 111 4.66 -0.88 -46.49
CA HIS A 111 5.67 -1.85 -46.08
C HIS A 111 5.80 -3.03 -47.06
N MET A 112 4.69 -3.53 -47.62
CA MET A 112 4.71 -4.59 -48.63
C MET A 112 5.42 -4.15 -49.91
N HIS A 113 5.09 -2.96 -50.42
CA HIS A 113 5.72 -2.37 -51.60
C HIS A 113 7.22 -2.12 -51.37
N ARG A 114 7.59 -1.62 -50.19
CA ARG A 114 9.01 -1.44 -49.81
C ARG A 114 9.80 -2.77 -49.80
N CYS A 115 9.16 -3.87 -49.37
CA CYS A 115 9.80 -5.20 -49.32
C CYS A 115 9.99 -5.88 -50.68
N ILE A 116 9.49 -5.27 -51.76
CA ILE A 116 9.68 -5.76 -53.13
C ILE A 116 10.24 -4.68 -54.06
N GLY A 117 10.56 -3.49 -53.53
CA GLY A 117 11.03 -2.35 -54.32
C GLY A 117 9.98 -1.92 -55.34
N ALA A 118 8.79 -1.53 -54.89
CA ALA A 118 7.71 -1.07 -55.75
C ALA A 118 7.03 0.18 -55.19
N GLU A 119 6.24 0.82 -56.04
CA GLU A 119 5.35 1.94 -55.70
C GLU A 119 3.92 1.62 -56.18
N PRO A 120 2.88 1.98 -55.39
CA PRO A 120 1.50 1.85 -55.84
C PRO A 120 1.20 2.91 -56.92
N THR A 121 0.43 2.54 -57.94
CA THR A 121 -0.04 3.48 -58.96
C THR A 121 -1.56 3.54 -59.00
N TYR A 122 -2.12 4.69 -59.39
CA TYR A 122 -3.55 4.87 -59.61
C TYR A 122 -3.78 5.69 -60.88
N ILE A 123 -4.07 5.01 -61.99
CA ILE A 123 -4.14 5.59 -63.32
C ILE A 123 -5.46 5.18 -63.96
N ALA A 124 -6.18 6.15 -64.55
CA ALA A 124 -7.45 5.91 -65.24
C ALA A 124 -8.52 5.19 -64.39
N GLY A 125 -8.51 5.40 -63.07
CA GLY A 125 -9.44 4.74 -62.14
C GLY A 125 -9.06 3.32 -61.74
N GLN A 126 -7.87 2.85 -62.12
CA GLN A 126 -7.37 1.51 -61.80
C GLN A 126 -6.17 1.56 -60.85
N HIS A 127 -6.16 0.65 -59.88
CA HIS A 127 -5.04 0.38 -59.00
C HIS A 127 -4.00 -0.52 -59.68
N GLY A 128 -2.77 -0.06 -59.74
CA GLY A 128 -1.64 -0.79 -60.29
C GLY A 128 -0.43 -0.80 -59.36
N ILE A 129 0.64 -1.41 -59.84
CA ILE A 129 1.92 -1.50 -59.16
C ILE A 129 3.05 -1.20 -60.14
N LEU A 130 4.02 -0.40 -59.71
CA LEU A 130 5.22 -0.10 -60.49
C LEU A 130 6.45 -0.57 -59.73
N MET A 131 7.15 -1.56 -60.30
CA MET A 131 8.40 -2.06 -59.76
C MET A 131 9.53 -1.06 -60.04
N TRP A 132 10.44 -0.92 -59.08
CA TRP A 132 11.74 -0.26 -59.23
C TRP A 132 12.67 -1.16 -60.04
N ALA A 133 12.41 -1.20 -61.34
CA ALA A 133 13.21 -1.89 -62.32
C ALA A 133 13.43 -0.96 -63.50
N TYR A 134 14.52 -1.19 -64.23
CA TYR A 134 14.75 -0.47 -65.47
C TYR A 134 13.82 -1.02 -66.57
N HIS A 135 12.86 -0.22 -67.02
CA HIS A 135 11.86 -0.61 -68.02
C HIS A 135 12.29 -0.37 -69.48
N GLY A 136 13.59 -0.16 -69.70
CA GLY A 136 14.18 0.13 -71.01
C GLY A 136 14.37 1.63 -71.28
N PRO A 137 14.99 1.98 -72.42
CA PRO A 137 15.31 3.37 -72.72
C PRO A 137 14.05 4.19 -72.96
N ALA A 138 14.09 5.46 -72.54
CA ALA A 138 12.98 6.38 -72.72
C ALA A 138 12.59 6.52 -74.20
N THR A 139 11.31 6.25 -74.50
CA THR A 139 10.75 6.34 -75.86
C THR A 139 10.14 7.71 -76.16
N LEU A 140 9.82 8.45 -75.10
CA LEU A 140 9.24 9.78 -75.16
C LEU A 140 10.30 10.82 -74.76
N LYS A 141 10.23 12.01 -75.36
CA LYS A 141 11.22 13.06 -75.18
C LYS A 141 10.53 14.40 -74.92
N ILE A 142 10.91 15.07 -73.83
CA ILE A 142 10.49 16.44 -73.54
C ILE A 142 11.45 17.40 -74.22
N GLU A 143 10.91 18.21 -75.13
CA GLU A 143 11.67 19.23 -75.85
C GLU A 143 11.42 20.64 -75.28
N PRO A 144 12.40 21.57 -75.39
CA PRO A 144 12.27 22.91 -74.82
C PRO A 144 11.02 23.69 -75.26
N HIS A 145 10.50 23.43 -76.46
CA HIS A 145 9.31 24.13 -76.98
C HIS A 145 8.00 23.72 -76.28
N GLN A 146 8.00 22.59 -75.56
CA GLN A 146 6.83 22.10 -74.83
C GLN A 146 6.68 22.77 -73.47
N ILE A 147 7.71 23.43 -72.96
CA ILE A 147 7.75 24.04 -71.63
C ILE A 147 7.18 25.46 -71.69
N ILE A 148 6.18 25.76 -70.87
CA ILE A 148 5.44 27.03 -70.89
C ILE A 148 5.62 27.87 -69.62
N ASP A 149 6.29 27.35 -68.60
CA ASP A 149 6.60 28.05 -67.35
C ASP A 149 8.03 27.76 -66.86
N THR A 150 8.39 28.35 -65.74
CA THR A 150 9.70 28.25 -65.09
C THR A 150 10.01 26.81 -64.71
N VAL A 151 11.22 26.37 -65.06
CA VAL A 151 11.76 25.07 -64.66
C VAL A 151 12.37 25.16 -63.27
N SER A 152 11.87 24.38 -62.32
CA SER A 152 12.44 24.26 -60.97
C SER A 152 13.24 22.96 -60.86
N ILE A 153 14.51 23.06 -60.47
CA ILE A 153 15.40 21.90 -60.32
C ILE A 153 15.89 21.82 -58.89
N THR A 154 15.75 20.63 -58.31
CA THR A 154 16.45 20.22 -57.10
C THR A 154 17.60 19.31 -57.54
N PRO A 155 18.86 19.81 -57.61
CA PRO A 155 19.95 19.08 -58.25
C PRO A 155 20.48 17.92 -57.38
N GLU A 156 20.50 18.10 -56.07
CA GLU A 156 21.02 17.15 -55.07
C GLU A 156 20.20 17.28 -53.77
N LEU A 157 20.22 16.24 -52.96
CA LEU A 157 19.67 16.26 -51.61
C LEU A 157 20.59 17.07 -50.67
N PRO A 158 20.04 17.75 -49.65
CA PRO A 158 20.87 18.37 -48.63
C PRO A 158 21.75 17.32 -47.93
N LEU A 159 22.95 17.69 -47.49
CA LEU A 159 23.91 16.77 -46.86
C LEU A 159 23.30 15.96 -45.70
N SER A 160 22.34 16.53 -44.96
CA SER A 160 21.62 15.81 -43.89
C SER A 160 20.74 14.64 -44.37
N GLU A 161 20.34 14.64 -45.64
CA GLU A 161 19.47 13.63 -46.26
C GLU A 161 20.22 12.75 -47.28
N ALA A 162 21.49 13.07 -47.52
CA ALA A 162 22.38 12.40 -48.47
C ALA A 162 22.89 11.06 -47.91
N THR A 163 21.97 10.13 -47.62
CA THR A 163 22.29 8.82 -47.05
C THR A 163 23.31 8.07 -47.91
N ASN A 164 24.37 7.56 -47.28
CA ASN A 164 25.45 6.81 -47.92
C ASN A 164 25.68 5.42 -47.29
N ALA A 165 24.93 5.10 -46.22
CA ALA A 165 24.90 3.78 -45.58
C ALA A 165 23.47 3.37 -45.18
N ILE A 166 23.05 2.16 -45.56
CA ILE A 166 21.78 1.55 -45.12
C ILE A 166 22.07 0.41 -44.16
N TYR A 167 21.51 0.54 -42.98
CA TYR A 167 21.40 -0.50 -41.97
C TYR A 167 19.95 -0.94 -41.88
N GLY A 168 19.70 -2.08 -41.26
CA GLY A 168 18.33 -2.50 -41.09
C GLY A 168 18.15 -3.93 -40.68
N THR A 169 16.88 -4.30 -40.59
CA THR A 169 16.43 -5.58 -40.06
C THR A 169 15.53 -6.29 -41.06
N PHE A 170 15.54 -7.61 -41.00
CA PHE A 170 14.65 -8.51 -41.74
C PHE A 170 14.22 -9.67 -40.81
N VAL A 171 13.35 -10.57 -41.28
CA VAL A 171 12.86 -11.69 -40.47
C VAL A 171 13.52 -12.99 -40.93
N ASP A 172 14.56 -13.47 -40.25
CA ASP A 172 15.33 -14.62 -40.74
C ASP A 172 14.57 -15.94 -40.53
N ALA A 173 14.19 -16.59 -41.64
CA ALA A 173 13.51 -17.88 -41.63
C ALA A 173 14.38 -18.99 -41.00
N GLU A 174 15.70 -18.94 -41.19
CA GLU A 174 16.62 -19.93 -40.60
C GLU A 174 16.87 -19.68 -39.11
N GLN A 175 16.56 -18.49 -38.59
CA GLN A 175 16.59 -18.18 -37.15
C GLN A 175 15.20 -18.25 -36.50
N LYS A 176 14.29 -19.09 -37.01
CA LYS A 176 12.92 -19.25 -36.49
C LYS A 176 12.08 -17.98 -36.58
N TYR A 177 12.22 -17.24 -37.68
CA TYR A 177 11.48 -16.00 -37.97
C TYR A 177 11.67 -14.92 -36.91
N THR A 178 12.90 -14.80 -36.40
CA THR A 178 13.28 -13.68 -35.53
C THR A 178 13.74 -12.48 -36.35
N LYS A 179 13.51 -11.29 -35.81
CA LYS A 179 14.03 -10.04 -36.40
C LYS A 179 15.55 -10.01 -36.22
N THR A 180 16.28 -9.93 -37.32
CA THR A 180 17.74 -10.02 -37.38
C THR A 180 18.28 -8.91 -38.29
N ASP A 181 19.45 -8.36 -37.96
CA ASP A 181 20.11 -7.34 -38.76
C ASP A 181 20.70 -7.96 -40.04
N PHE A 182 20.48 -7.34 -41.22
CA PHE A 182 21.17 -7.74 -42.44
C PHE A 182 22.53 -7.03 -42.57
N SER A 183 23.44 -7.59 -43.37
CA SER A 183 24.76 -6.97 -43.61
C SER A 183 24.60 -5.57 -44.24
N PRO A 184 25.12 -4.50 -43.62
CA PRO A 184 24.86 -3.14 -44.08
C PRO A 184 25.45 -2.88 -45.47
N ILE A 185 24.72 -2.07 -46.22
CA ILE A 185 25.14 -1.57 -47.54
C ILE A 185 25.73 -0.18 -47.34
N VAL A 186 27.05 -0.08 -47.50
CA VAL A 186 27.82 1.17 -47.38
C VAL A 186 28.51 1.41 -48.71
N MET A 187 28.39 2.63 -49.23
CA MET A 187 29.07 3.06 -50.45
C MET A 187 30.28 3.91 -50.09
N ASP A 188 31.45 3.29 -49.95
CA ASP A 188 32.68 3.93 -49.46
C ASP A 188 33.04 5.21 -50.24
N LYS A 189 32.82 5.21 -51.56
CA LYS A 189 33.05 6.40 -52.41
C LYS A 189 32.22 7.61 -51.97
N TRP A 190 30.96 7.40 -51.60
CA TRP A 190 30.09 8.49 -51.16
C TRP A 190 30.42 8.94 -49.74
N VAL A 191 30.88 8.03 -48.88
CA VAL A 191 31.39 8.38 -47.55
C VAL A 191 32.64 9.25 -47.65
N GLU A 192 33.53 8.97 -48.60
CA GLU A 192 34.71 9.80 -48.89
C GLU A 192 34.33 11.17 -49.46
N GLU A 193 33.37 11.23 -50.39
CA GLU A 193 32.87 12.49 -50.98
C GLU A 193 32.15 13.38 -49.95
N ASP A 194 31.33 12.80 -49.08
CA ASP A 194 30.56 13.52 -48.04
C ASP A 194 31.38 13.85 -46.78
N GLY A 195 32.51 13.17 -46.59
CA GLY A 195 33.40 13.32 -45.44
C GLY A 195 32.89 12.70 -44.13
N LEU A 196 31.71 12.07 -44.14
CA LEU A 196 31.13 11.37 -42.98
C LEU A 196 30.09 10.31 -43.40
N GLU A 197 29.91 9.29 -42.55
CA GLU A 197 28.90 8.24 -42.75
C GLU A 197 27.50 8.72 -42.31
N ILE A 198 26.58 8.85 -43.25
CA ILE A 198 25.18 9.22 -43.07
C ILE A 198 24.34 7.95 -43.17
N LYS A 199 24.04 7.38 -42.01
CA LYS A 199 23.31 6.11 -41.88
C LYS A 199 21.79 6.29 -41.81
N GLU A 200 21.07 5.38 -42.43
CA GLU A 200 19.62 5.24 -42.29
C GLU A 200 19.27 3.78 -41.96
N ASN A 201 18.25 3.60 -41.11
CA ASN A 201 17.78 2.29 -40.69
C ASN A 201 16.46 1.93 -41.37
N ILE A 202 16.39 0.75 -41.99
CA ILE A 202 15.20 0.24 -42.68
C ILE A 202 14.71 -1.07 -42.06
N ASP A 203 13.39 -1.23 -41.98
CA ASP A 203 12.75 -2.47 -41.53
C ASP A 203 12.08 -3.18 -42.70
N TYR A 204 12.62 -4.34 -43.08
CA TYR A 204 12.08 -5.25 -44.09
C TYR A 204 11.36 -6.43 -43.44
N ARG A 205 10.32 -6.12 -42.66
CA ARG A 205 9.56 -7.11 -41.88
C ARG A 205 8.89 -8.25 -42.66
N PHE A 206 8.71 -8.09 -43.98
CA PHE A 206 8.13 -9.11 -44.85
C PHE A 206 9.17 -9.86 -45.71
N VAL A 207 10.46 -9.62 -45.45
CA VAL A 207 11.57 -10.25 -46.18
C VAL A 207 12.21 -11.29 -45.29
N THR A 208 12.37 -12.50 -45.83
CA THR A 208 12.96 -13.64 -45.11
C THR A 208 14.37 -13.99 -45.54
N SER A 209 14.80 -13.54 -46.71
CA SER A 209 16.16 -13.75 -47.22
C SER A 209 17.05 -12.55 -46.89
N PRO A 210 18.24 -12.76 -46.28
CA PRO A 210 19.19 -11.68 -46.03
C PRO A 210 19.69 -11.04 -47.33
N TYR A 211 19.76 -11.80 -48.42
CA TYR A 211 20.24 -11.31 -49.70
C TYR A 211 19.21 -10.43 -50.42
N GLN A 212 17.91 -10.78 -50.31
CA GLN A 212 16.83 -9.91 -50.78
C GLN A 212 16.85 -8.57 -50.03
N ALA A 213 17.03 -8.58 -48.70
CA ALA A 213 17.14 -7.36 -47.90
C ALA A 213 18.32 -6.48 -48.34
N GLN A 214 19.48 -7.08 -48.62
CA GLN A 214 20.65 -6.36 -49.14
C GLN A 214 20.41 -5.74 -50.52
N ARG A 215 19.80 -6.48 -51.46
CA ARG A 215 19.46 -5.95 -52.80
C ARG A 215 18.50 -4.77 -52.71
N LEU A 216 17.45 -4.88 -51.90
CA LEU A 216 16.48 -3.80 -51.65
C LEU A 216 17.14 -2.59 -50.99
N ALA A 217 18.03 -2.80 -50.02
CA ALA A 217 18.77 -1.74 -49.36
C ALA A 217 19.68 -0.98 -50.35
N ASN A 218 20.39 -1.70 -51.22
CA ASN A 218 21.21 -1.09 -52.28
C ASN A 218 20.37 -0.30 -53.28
N LEU A 219 19.25 -0.87 -53.72
CA LEU A 219 18.34 -0.20 -54.66
C LEU A 219 17.75 1.07 -54.04
N TYR A 220 17.28 1.00 -52.79
CA TYR A 220 16.77 2.15 -52.05
C TYR A 220 17.84 3.24 -51.88
N LEU A 221 19.06 2.85 -51.49
CA LEU A 221 20.19 3.76 -51.33
C LEU A 221 20.51 4.51 -52.64
N ARG A 222 20.60 3.78 -53.76
CA ARG A 222 20.87 4.36 -55.08
C ARG A 222 19.75 5.28 -55.55
N LYS A 223 18.49 4.85 -55.40
CA LYS A 223 17.32 5.66 -55.78
C LYS A 223 17.22 6.95 -54.96
N LYS A 224 17.50 6.88 -53.66
CA LYS A 224 17.53 8.06 -52.79
C LYS A 224 18.65 9.02 -53.19
N ARG A 225 19.87 8.50 -53.41
CA ARG A 225 21.04 9.32 -53.78
C ARG A 225 20.92 9.96 -55.17
N ALA A 226 20.30 9.27 -56.12
CA ALA A 226 20.06 9.79 -57.46
C ALA A 226 19.02 10.93 -57.51
N GLY A 227 18.36 11.27 -56.38
CA GLY A 227 17.14 12.08 -56.22
C GLY A 227 17.08 13.51 -56.77
N ARG A 228 17.67 13.78 -57.93
CA ARG A 228 17.45 14.97 -58.73
C ARG A 228 16.00 15.02 -59.17
N ARG A 229 15.34 16.13 -58.83
CA ARG A 229 13.94 16.38 -59.17
C ARG A 229 13.81 17.60 -60.07
N VAL A 230 13.02 17.46 -61.12
CA VAL A 230 12.75 18.56 -62.06
C VAL A 230 11.24 18.75 -62.17
N GLN A 231 10.76 19.93 -61.79
CA GLN A 231 9.36 20.32 -61.91
C GLN A 231 9.21 21.25 -63.11
N LEU A 232 8.31 20.88 -64.02
CA LEU A 232 8.07 21.55 -65.30
C LEU A 232 6.57 21.73 -65.51
N THR A 233 6.18 22.85 -66.10
CA THR A 233 4.83 23.04 -66.65
C THR A 233 4.92 23.02 -68.18
N LEU A 234 4.24 22.05 -68.79
CA LEU A 234 4.19 21.83 -70.23
C LEU A 234 2.89 22.37 -70.83
N ASN A 235 2.91 22.65 -72.13
CA ASN A 235 1.71 22.89 -72.93
C ASN A 235 0.81 21.62 -72.97
N LEU A 236 -0.25 21.64 -73.77
CA LEU A 236 -1.15 20.47 -73.88
C LEU A 236 -0.47 19.21 -74.45
N ASP A 237 0.72 19.30 -75.05
CA ASP A 237 1.51 18.12 -75.45
C ASP A 237 1.96 17.32 -74.22
N GLY A 238 2.05 17.97 -73.06
CA GLY A 238 2.28 17.33 -71.76
C GLY A 238 1.21 16.31 -71.38
N TYR A 239 0.05 16.35 -72.03
CA TYR A 239 -1.01 15.35 -71.87
C TYR A 239 -0.62 13.98 -72.43
N ALA A 240 0.46 13.85 -73.21
CA ALA A 240 0.94 12.56 -73.70
C ALA A 240 1.64 11.72 -72.61
N TYR A 241 2.23 12.37 -71.61
CA TYR A 241 3.00 11.69 -70.55
C TYR A 241 2.10 11.17 -69.42
N ARG A 242 2.44 10.02 -68.84
CA ARG A 242 1.72 9.43 -67.70
C ARG A 242 2.67 9.21 -66.52
N PRO A 243 2.17 9.27 -65.26
CA PRO A 243 2.92 8.80 -64.10
C PRO A 243 3.47 7.39 -64.32
N GLY A 244 4.77 7.23 -64.09
CA GLY A 244 5.51 6.00 -64.34
C GLY A 244 6.25 5.92 -65.69
N ASP A 245 5.94 6.78 -66.66
CA ASP A 245 6.68 6.82 -67.93
C ASP A 245 8.10 7.34 -67.73
N VAL A 246 9.05 6.76 -68.45
CA VAL A 246 10.44 7.27 -68.53
C VAL A 246 10.58 8.13 -69.78
N VAL A 247 11.02 9.37 -69.60
CA VAL A 247 11.17 10.40 -70.63
C VAL A 247 12.62 10.89 -70.70
N LEU A 248 13.07 11.24 -71.91
CA LEU A 248 14.33 11.98 -72.09
C LEU A 248 14.07 13.46 -71.89
N LEU A 249 14.81 14.08 -70.98
CA LEU A 249 14.80 15.52 -70.79
C LEU A 249 16.04 16.15 -71.42
N ASP A 250 15.83 17.08 -72.37
CA ASP A 250 16.89 17.90 -72.96
C ASP A 250 16.73 19.36 -72.53
N LEU A 251 17.56 19.79 -71.58
CA LEU A 251 17.68 21.20 -71.16
C LEU A 251 19.15 21.64 -71.30
N PRO A 252 19.61 21.91 -72.54
CA PRO A 252 21.03 22.19 -72.82
C PRO A 252 21.56 23.41 -72.05
N ASN A 253 20.72 24.38 -71.72
CA ASN A 253 21.09 25.57 -70.95
C ASN A 253 21.37 25.28 -69.46
N LEU A 254 20.91 24.13 -68.96
CA LEU A 254 21.06 23.69 -67.57
C LEU A 254 22.01 22.48 -67.46
N GLY A 255 22.74 22.15 -68.52
CA GLY A 255 23.70 21.04 -68.55
C GLY A 255 23.05 19.64 -68.59
N ILE A 256 21.72 19.56 -68.70
CA ILE A 256 20.98 18.30 -68.80
C ILE A 256 20.82 17.97 -70.28
N LYS A 257 21.49 16.90 -70.73
CA LYS A 257 21.42 16.43 -72.11
C LYS A 257 21.17 14.93 -72.13
N SER A 258 19.99 14.55 -72.59
CA SER A 258 19.56 13.17 -72.83
C SER A 258 19.69 12.31 -71.57
N LEU A 259 19.31 12.89 -70.43
CA LEU A 259 19.15 12.16 -69.17
C LEU A 259 17.74 11.60 -69.09
N GLU A 260 17.64 10.37 -68.59
CA GLU A 260 16.37 9.67 -68.38
C GLU A 260 15.77 10.11 -67.05
N PHE A 261 14.52 10.57 -67.12
CA PHE A 261 13.72 10.92 -65.96
C PHE A 261 12.41 10.15 -66.00
N ARG A 262 11.94 9.71 -64.84
CA ARG A 262 10.61 9.13 -64.66
C ARG A 262 9.63 10.21 -64.24
N VAL A 263 8.43 10.14 -64.79
CA VAL A 263 7.30 10.98 -64.35
C VAL A 263 6.79 10.48 -63.00
N ALA A 264 7.06 11.22 -61.93
CA ALA A 264 6.63 10.89 -60.57
C ALA A 264 5.22 11.44 -60.27
N GLU A 265 4.96 12.71 -60.62
CA GLU A 265 3.64 13.32 -60.50
C GLU A 265 3.21 13.96 -61.82
N TRP A 266 1.90 13.97 -62.06
CA TRP A 266 1.28 14.58 -63.22
C TRP A 266 -0.02 15.25 -62.79
N LYS A 267 -0.19 16.55 -63.12
CA LYS A 267 -1.38 17.34 -62.80
C LYS A 267 -1.82 18.11 -64.04
N PHE A 268 -3.10 18.02 -64.37
CA PHE A 268 -3.69 18.70 -65.52
C PHE A 268 -4.51 19.91 -65.09
N HIS A 269 -4.16 21.07 -65.65
CA HIS A 269 -4.84 22.32 -65.46
C HIS A 269 -5.45 22.76 -66.80
N PRO A 270 -6.79 22.82 -66.94
CA PRO A 270 -7.45 23.13 -68.21
C PRO A 270 -7.03 24.46 -68.86
N GLN A 271 -6.50 25.41 -68.08
CA GLN A 271 -6.07 26.74 -68.55
C GLN A 271 -4.55 26.97 -68.43
N GLU A 272 -3.85 26.18 -67.62
CA GLU A 272 -2.43 26.41 -67.27
C GLU A 272 -1.50 25.31 -67.81
N GLY A 273 -2.04 24.32 -68.54
CA GLY A 273 -1.27 23.24 -69.14
C GLY A 273 -1.12 22.02 -68.24
N VAL A 274 0.01 21.33 -68.35
CA VAL A 274 0.29 20.09 -67.61
C VAL A 274 1.52 20.26 -66.74
N GLU A 275 1.34 20.19 -65.43
CA GLU A 275 2.44 20.20 -64.47
C GLU A 275 2.94 18.77 -64.26
N ILE A 276 4.26 18.58 -64.37
CA ILE A 276 4.91 17.30 -64.23
C ILE A 276 6.09 17.41 -63.27
N LEU A 277 6.20 16.45 -62.34
CA LEU A 277 7.39 16.22 -61.52
C LEU A 277 8.17 15.04 -62.09
N LEU A 278 9.42 15.29 -62.42
CA LEU A 278 10.36 14.32 -62.94
C LEU A 278 11.37 13.91 -61.85
N GLU A 279 11.65 12.62 -61.72
CA GLU A 279 12.70 12.05 -60.88
C GLU A 279 13.75 11.36 -61.76
N GLU A 280 15.04 11.53 -61.47
CA GLU A 280 16.11 10.88 -62.25
C GLU A 280 15.98 9.36 -62.21
N ASP A 281 16.02 8.72 -63.38
CA ASP A 281 15.69 7.30 -63.55
C ASP A 281 16.61 6.58 -64.54
N GLY A 282 17.91 6.60 -64.25
CA GLY A 282 18.92 5.95 -65.09
C GLY A 282 19.11 4.46 -64.80
N ALA A 283 19.54 3.70 -65.80
CA ALA A 283 19.85 2.27 -65.67
C ALA A 283 20.85 1.94 -64.52
N TYR A 284 21.76 2.87 -64.20
CA TYR A 284 22.75 2.72 -63.14
C TYR A 284 22.13 2.61 -61.72
N ILE A 285 20.90 3.10 -61.52
CA ILE A 285 20.18 3.00 -60.24
C ILE A 285 19.79 1.55 -59.95
N TYR A 286 19.46 0.81 -61.00
CA TYR A 286 18.90 -0.54 -60.97
C TYR A 286 19.96 -1.64 -61.07
N GLU A 287 21.25 -1.31 -61.03
CA GLU A 287 22.32 -2.30 -61.05
C GLU A 287 22.21 -3.22 -59.84
N ASP A 288 22.14 -4.52 -60.13
CA ASP A 288 22.02 -5.54 -59.10
C ASP A 288 23.35 -5.76 -58.37
N ILE A 289 23.27 -6.22 -57.13
CA ILE A 289 24.43 -6.60 -56.33
C ILE A 289 24.35 -8.08 -55.97
N ILE A 290 25.46 -8.78 -56.11
CA ILE A 290 25.65 -10.05 -55.40
C ILE A 290 25.91 -9.65 -53.95
N GLY A 291 24.95 -9.93 -53.06
CA GLY A 291 25.06 -9.54 -51.65
C GLY A 291 26.38 -9.99 -50.99
N LYS A 292 26.69 -9.46 -49.83
CA LYS A 292 27.78 -9.96 -48.99
C LYS A 292 27.34 -11.29 -48.34
N PRO A 293 28.27 -12.26 -48.15
CA PRO A 293 28.00 -13.44 -47.33
C PRO A 293 27.45 -13.03 -45.96
N PHE A 294 26.37 -13.69 -45.54
CA PHE A 294 25.70 -13.38 -44.28
C PHE A 294 26.07 -14.44 -43.24
N GLU A 295 26.86 -14.04 -42.24
CA GLU A 295 27.12 -14.90 -41.08
C GLU A 295 25.98 -14.73 -40.07
N ARG A 296 25.15 -15.76 -39.96
CA ARG A 296 24.07 -15.78 -38.98
C ARG A 296 24.66 -15.75 -37.58
N PRO A 297 24.18 -14.88 -36.68
CA PRO A 297 24.59 -14.97 -35.29
C PRO A 297 24.27 -16.40 -34.78
N PRO A 298 25.16 -17.00 -33.99
CA PRO A 298 24.91 -18.33 -33.46
C PRO A 298 23.58 -18.31 -32.70
N PHE A 299 22.80 -19.37 -32.83
CA PHE A 299 21.70 -19.56 -31.88
C PHE A 299 22.29 -19.44 -30.48
N THR A 300 21.70 -18.56 -29.69
CA THR A 300 22.01 -18.47 -28.26
C THR A 300 21.48 -19.75 -27.63
N THR A 301 22.25 -20.83 -27.75
CA THR A 301 22.14 -21.97 -26.85
C THR A 301 22.77 -21.47 -25.57
N LEU A 302 21.93 -20.88 -24.73
CA LEU A 302 22.28 -20.65 -23.35
C LEU A 302 22.77 -21.99 -22.82
N PRO A 303 23.96 -22.07 -22.20
CA PRO A 303 24.34 -23.25 -21.46
C PRO A 303 23.18 -23.56 -20.52
N THR A 304 22.56 -24.72 -20.64
CA THR A 304 21.67 -25.23 -19.59
C THR A 304 22.57 -25.66 -18.43
N GLY A 305 23.29 -24.71 -17.85
CA GLY A 305 23.78 -24.85 -16.48
C GLY A 305 22.54 -25.05 -15.63
N GLY A 306 22.52 -26.11 -14.83
CA GLY A 306 21.41 -26.36 -13.93
C GLY A 306 21.14 -25.10 -13.11
N VAL A 307 19.89 -24.62 -13.15
CA VAL A 307 19.49 -23.50 -12.33
C VAL A 307 19.54 -23.96 -10.88
N ALA A 308 20.27 -23.23 -10.03
CA ALA A 308 20.33 -23.55 -8.61
C ALA A 308 18.92 -23.40 -7.99
N PRO A 309 18.50 -24.30 -7.10
CA PRO A 309 17.20 -24.18 -6.42
C PRO A 309 17.14 -22.89 -5.61
N PRO A 310 16.01 -22.16 -5.61
CA PRO A 310 15.81 -21.00 -4.75
C PRO A 310 16.09 -21.32 -3.27
N ILE A 311 16.67 -20.40 -2.53
CA ILE A 311 16.95 -20.59 -1.10
C ILE A 311 16.03 -19.73 -0.24
N ASN A 312 16.04 -19.94 1.08
CA ASN A 312 15.28 -19.13 2.04
C ASN A 312 13.77 -19.06 1.79
N LEU A 313 13.19 -20.10 1.19
CA LEU A 313 11.74 -20.19 0.99
C LEU A 313 11.00 -20.15 2.34
N ALA A 314 10.14 -19.16 2.49
CA ALA A 314 9.36 -18.89 3.69
C ALA A 314 7.94 -18.43 3.33
N PHE A 315 6.97 -18.74 4.19
CA PHE A 315 5.60 -18.21 4.14
C PHE A 315 5.42 -17.17 5.25
N MET A 316 4.96 -15.99 4.89
CA MET A 316 4.69 -14.87 5.79
C MET A 316 3.22 -14.45 5.71
N PRO A 317 2.40 -14.79 6.72
CA PRO A 317 1.02 -14.34 6.78
C PRO A 317 0.92 -12.81 6.96
N VAL A 318 -0.06 -12.18 6.29
CA VAL A 318 -0.25 -10.73 6.22
C VAL A 318 -1.74 -10.37 6.34
N ASN A 319 -2.05 -9.30 7.08
CA ASN A 319 -3.40 -8.72 7.17
C ASN A 319 -3.50 -7.49 6.24
N ILE A 320 -3.71 -7.67 4.95
CA ILE A 320 -4.06 -6.56 4.03
C ILE A 320 -5.39 -6.89 3.36
N GLY A 321 -6.47 -6.33 3.92
CA GLY A 321 -7.83 -6.51 3.43
C GLY A 321 -8.33 -7.96 3.50
N ASP A 322 -9.61 -8.16 3.18
CA ASP A 322 -10.26 -9.48 3.24
C ASP A 322 -9.81 -10.47 2.14
N VAL A 323 -8.79 -10.12 1.32
CA VAL A 323 -8.47 -10.82 0.07
C VAL A 323 -7.15 -11.60 0.10
N VAL A 324 -6.11 -11.12 0.78
CA VAL A 324 -4.77 -11.74 0.75
C VAL A 324 -4.50 -12.56 2.01
N GLN A 325 -4.06 -13.81 1.82
CA GLN A 325 -3.86 -14.78 2.90
C GLN A 325 -2.43 -14.78 3.52
N GLY A 326 -1.50 -14.09 2.87
CA GLY A 326 -0.08 -14.08 3.19
C GLY A 326 0.74 -13.99 1.91
N TYR A 327 2.06 -14.09 2.02
CA TYR A 327 2.94 -14.20 0.87
C TYR A 327 4.03 -15.23 1.09
N LEU A 328 4.42 -15.89 0.01
CA LEU A 328 5.64 -16.69 -0.05
C LEU A 328 6.77 -15.79 -0.53
N SER A 329 7.94 -15.93 0.09
CA SER A 329 9.18 -15.28 -0.35
C SER A 329 10.33 -16.27 -0.36
N TRP A 330 11.24 -16.13 -1.31
CA TRP A 330 12.48 -16.89 -1.41
C TRP A 330 13.60 -15.96 -1.90
N GLN A 331 14.77 -16.51 -2.21
CA GLN A 331 15.88 -15.81 -2.84
C GLN A 331 16.44 -16.65 -3.96
N ASP A 332 16.59 -16.06 -5.13
CA ASP A 332 17.16 -16.73 -6.29
C ASP A 332 18.70 -16.70 -6.21
N VAL A 333 19.31 -17.87 -6.33
CA VAL A 333 20.77 -18.02 -6.25
C VAL A 333 21.44 -17.70 -7.58
N ALA A 334 20.69 -17.83 -8.68
CA ALA A 334 21.17 -17.60 -10.04
C ALA A 334 20.71 -16.22 -10.54
N ALA A 335 21.60 -15.49 -11.22
CA ALA A 335 21.29 -14.16 -11.75
C ALA A 335 20.42 -14.19 -13.03
N ASP A 336 20.22 -15.37 -13.63
CA ASP A 336 19.51 -15.56 -14.90
C ASP A 336 18.09 -16.15 -14.73
N VAL A 337 17.54 -16.16 -13.52
CA VAL A 337 16.15 -16.60 -13.26
C VAL A 337 15.18 -15.66 -13.97
N ARG A 338 14.34 -16.23 -14.85
CA ARG A 338 13.31 -15.50 -15.60
C ARG A 338 11.98 -15.48 -14.86
N TYR A 339 11.63 -16.60 -14.24
CA TYR A 339 10.50 -16.73 -13.34
C TYR A 339 10.66 -17.98 -12.46
N ASN A 340 9.98 -17.98 -11.33
CA ASN A 340 9.89 -19.10 -10.42
C ASN A 340 8.52 -19.77 -10.56
N THR A 341 8.44 -21.09 -10.52
CA THR A 341 7.18 -21.83 -10.48
C THR A 341 6.93 -22.30 -9.05
N VAL A 342 5.87 -21.79 -8.45
CA VAL A 342 5.39 -22.08 -7.09
C VAL A 342 4.22 -23.06 -7.21
N ASN A 343 4.34 -24.28 -6.69
CA ASN A 343 3.26 -25.26 -6.62
C ASN A 343 2.80 -25.41 -5.17
N ILE A 344 1.54 -25.15 -4.89
CA ILE A 344 0.89 -25.43 -3.62
C ILE A 344 0.18 -26.78 -3.73
N ILE A 345 0.49 -27.67 -2.80
CA ILE A 345 0.09 -29.07 -2.78
C ILE A 345 -0.69 -29.33 -1.49
N GLU A 346 -1.87 -29.93 -1.61
CA GLU A 346 -2.70 -30.40 -0.50
C GLU A 346 -2.91 -31.92 -0.68
N GLU A 347 -2.65 -32.72 0.34
CA GLU A 347 -2.79 -34.20 0.30
C GLU A 347 -2.09 -34.88 -0.89
N GLY A 348 -0.97 -34.32 -1.37
CA GLY A 348 -0.20 -34.85 -2.50
C GLY A 348 -0.72 -34.46 -3.88
N LYS A 349 -1.79 -33.66 -3.98
CA LYS A 349 -2.29 -33.08 -5.23
C LYS A 349 -1.89 -31.61 -5.31
N VAL A 350 -1.35 -31.19 -6.46
CA VAL A 350 -1.15 -29.76 -6.74
C VAL A 350 -2.54 -29.11 -6.87
N ILE A 351 -2.84 -28.17 -5.98
CA ILE A 351 -4.12 -27.43 -5.95
C ILE A 351 -4.00 -26.03 -6.57
N GLN A 352 -2.79 -25.48 -6.59
CA GLN A 352 -2.54 -24.18 -7.20
C GLN A 352 -1.10 -24.12 -7.67
N THR A 353 -0.88 -23.79 -8.94
CA THR A 353 0.43 -23.41 -9.46
C THR A 353 0.47 -21.89 -9.63
N ILE A 354 1.63 -21.25 -9.47
CA ILE A 354 1.84 -19.83 -9.71
C ILE A 354 3.26 -19.62 -10.25
N GLN A 355 3.42 -19.10 -11.46
CA GLN A 355 4.65 -18.54 -11.98
C GLN A 355 4.86 -17.11 -11.47
N VAL A 356 6.07 -16.79 -11.03
CA VAL A 356 6.35 -15.56 -10.32
C VAL A 356 7.63 -14.97 -10.91
N PRO A 357 7.58 -13.83 -11.61
CA PRO A 357 8.76 -13.21 -12.22
C PRO A 357 9.73 -12.59 -11.20
N GLY A 358 9.37 -12.57 -9.92
CA GLY A 358 10.23 -12.14 -8.82
C GLY A 358 10.38 -13.20 -7.74
N GLU A 359 10.82 -12.77 -6.58
CA GLU A 359 11.15 -13.63 -5.42
C GLU A 359 10.02 -13.70 -4.37
N ARG A 360 8.84 -13.19 -4.71
CA ARG A 360 7.69 -13.09 -3.81
C ARG A 360 6.36 -13.27 -4.54
N VAL A 361 5.43 -14.00 -3.93
CA VAL A 361 4.04 -14.10 -4.38
C VAL A 361 3.06 -14.02 -3.23
N ASP A 362 2.01 -13.22 -3.39
CA ASP A 362 0.91 -13.17 -2.44
C ASP A 362 -0.02 -14.38 -2.67
N ILE A 363 -0.36 -15.08 -1.60
CA ILE A 363 -1.24 -16.25 -1.59
C ILE A 363 -2.62 -15.83 -1.16
N ALA A 364 -3.65 -16.27 -1.88
CA ALA A 364 -5.04 -15.96 -1.62
C ALA A 364 -5.96 -17.14 -1.97
N GLY A 365 -7.11 -17.25 -1.29
CA GLY A 365 -8.18 -18.21 -1.64
C GLY A 365 -8.00 -19.66 -1.18
N LEU A 366 -6.99 -20.00 -0.39
CA LEU A 366 -6.80 -21.35 0.17
C LEU A 366 -7.70 -21.59 1.40
N PRO A 367 -8.37 -22.75 1.50
CA PRO A 367 -9.13 -23.10 2.69
C PRO A 367 -8.22 -23.38 3.91
N ARG A 368 -8.82 -23.69 5.07
CA ARG A 368 -8.03 -24.13 6.23
C ARG A 368 -7.48 -25.53 5.97
N GLY A 369 -6.17 -25.71 6.08
CA GLY A 369 -5.51 -26.95 5.71
C GLY A 369 -3.99 -26.90 5.90
N THR A 370 -3.33 -28.04 5.65
CA THR A 370 -1.87 -28.14 5.61
C THR A 370 -1.43 -28.27 4.16
N TYR A 371 -0.52 -27.40 3.77
CA TYR A 371 -0.07 -27.24 2.40
C TYR A 371 1.44 -27.46 2.31
N ARG A 372 1.87 -28.06 1.21
CA ARG A 372 3.27 -28.13 0.81
C ARG A 372 3.48 -27.18 -0.36
N VAL A 373 4.44 -26.29 -0.26
CA VAL A 373 4.88 -25.46 -1.38
C VAL A 373 6.18 -25.98 -1.97
N GLU A 374 6.23 -26.10 -3.29
CA GLU A 374 7.45 -26.32 -4.06
C GLU A 374 7.74 -25.09 -4.92
N VAL A 375 8.93 -24.50 -4.79
CA VAL A 375 9.39 -23.41 -5.67
C VAL A 375 10.54 -23.89 -6.54
N ARG A 376 10.41 -23.71 -7.85
CA ARG A 376 11.44 -24.05 -8.85
C ARG A 376 11.82 -22.81 -9.64
N ALA A 377 13.09 -22.49 -9.74
CA ALA A 377 13.57 -21.42 -10.60
C ALA A 377 13.65 -21.91 -12.06
N VAL A 378 13.19 -21.07 -12.98
CA VAL A 378 13.30 -21.28 -14.42
C VAL A 378 14.08 -20.13 -15.03
N ASN A 379 15.21 -20.41 -15.66
CA ASN A 379 16.02 -19.38 -16.28
C ASN A 379 15.52 -18.99 -17.68
N ALA A 380 16.14 -17.98 -18.27
CA ALA A 380 15.81 -17.52 -19.62
C ALA A 380 15.94 -18.62 -20.71
N ALA A 381 16.73 -19.66 -20.45
CA ALA A 381 16.93 -20.83 -21.32
C ALA A 381 15.85 -21.91 -21.19
N GLY A 382 14.98 -21.83 -20.18
CA GLY A 382 13.98 -22.85 -19.88
C GLY A 382 14.49 -24.04 -19.06
N ALA A 383 15.71 -23.97 -18.52
CA ALA A 383 16.20 -24.97 -17.57
C ALA A 383 15.50 -24.77 -16.21
N ILE A 384 15.15 -25.88 -15.56
CA ILE A 384 14.37 -25.89 -14.30
C ILE A 384 15.26 -26.41 -13.16
N SER A 385 15.25 -25.72 -12.03
CA SER A 385 15.96 -26.15 -10.82
C SER A 385 15.31 -27.37 -10.16
N GLN A 386 16.03 -27.99 -9.21
CA GLN A 386 15.37 -28.85 -8.21
C GLN A 386 14.34 -28.03 -7.40
N PRO A 387 13.27 -28.64 -6.88
CA PRO A 387 12.29 -27.95 -6.05
C PRO A 387 12.85 -27.62 -4.67
N THR A 388 12.66 -26.39 -4.25
CA THR A 388 12.77 -26.01 -2.83
C THR A 388 11.42 -26.21 -2.19
N ILE A 389 11.37 -27.08 -1.20
CA ILE A 389 10.13 -27.52 -0.58
C ILE A 389 10.00 -26.90 0.82
N ARG A 390 8.81 -26.41 1.14
CA ARG A 390 8.45 -25.95 2.47
C ARG A 390 7.02 -26.35 2.76
N ASP A 391 6.77 -26.88 3.95
CA ASP A 391 5.39 -27.13 4.42
C ASP A 391 4.91 -25.90 5.21
N PHE A 392 3.66 -25.48 5.00
CA PHE A 392 2.98 -24.40 5.74
C PHE A 392 1.52 -24.77 5.97
N SER A 393 0.89 -24.23 7.01
CA SER A 393 -0.50 -24.54 7.34
C SER A 393 -1.31 -23.27 7.50
N ILE A 394 -2.52 -23.24 6.92
CA ILE A 394 -3.50 -22.19 7.13
C ILE A 394 -4.47 -22.71 8.17
N VAL A 395 -4.23 -22.33 9.41
CA VAL A 395 -5.06 -22.71 10.56
C VAL A 395 -5.57 -21.46 11.26
N ALA A 396 -6.67 -21.61 11.99
CA ALA A 396 -7.04 -20.61 12.98
C ALA A 396 -5.85 -20.43 13.94
N PRO A 397 -5.55 -19.18 14.36
CA PRO A 397 -4.38 -18.95 15.18
C PRO A 397 -4.60 -19.64 16.54
N PRO A 398 -3.54 -20.14 17.18
CA PRO A 398 -3.66 -20.69 18.52
C PRO A 398 -4.12 -19.59 19.50
N PRO A 399 -4.83 -19.96 20.58
CA PRO A 399 -5.15 -19.02 21.65
C PRO A 399 -3.88 -18.44 22.27
N PRO A 400 -3.92 -17.24 22.87
CA PRO A 400 -2.81 -16.71 23.63
C PRO A 400 -2.33 -17.73 24.67
N ILE A 401 -1.01 -17.92 24.79
CA ILE A 401 -0.46 -18.89 25.75
C ILE A 401 -0.55 -18.33 27.17
N ASN A 402 -0.32 -17.03 27.28
CA ASN A 402 -0.44 -16.30 28.54
C ASN A 402 -1.00 -14.91 28.27
N VAL A 403 -1.54 -14.29 29.30
CA VAL A 403 -1.88 -12.87 29.29
C VAL A 403 -1.20 -12.23 30.48
N ASP A 404 -0.26 -11.33 30.21
CA ASP A 404 0.33 -10.53 31.27
C ASP A 404 -0.65 -9.43 31.63
N ILE A 405 -1.04 -9.38 32.90
CA ILE A 405 -1.83 -8.29 33.44
C ILE A 405 -0.89 -7.38 34.22
N THR A 406 -0.70 -6.17 33.69
CA THR A 406 -0.04 -5.09 34.42
C THR A 406 -1.09 -4.33 35.20
N VAL A 407 -0.94 -4.33 36.52
CA VAL A 407 -1.84 -3.66 37.45
C VAL A 407 -1.47 -2.19 37.55
N GLY A 408 -2.44 -1.31 37.29
CA GLY A 408 -2.37 0.11 37.59
C GLY A 408 -3.36 0.47 38.70
N MET A 409 -3.23 1.70 39.22
CA MET A 409 -3.99 2.14 40.39
C MET A 409 -5.52 2.17 40.15
N PHE A 410 -5.97 2.68 39.00
CA PHE A 410 -7.37 2.61 38.53
C PHE A 410 -7.50 1.96 37.15
N SER A 411 -6.53 1.14 36.78
CA SER A 411 -6.47 0.55 35.46
C SER A 411 -5.87 -0.85 35.46
N LEU A 412 -6.20 -1.60 34.41
CA LEU A 412 -5.54 -2.86 34.11
C LEU A 412 -5.11 -2.81 32.64
N THR A 413 -3.85 -3.18 32.40
CA THR A 413 -3.35 -3.35 31.03
C THR A 413 -3.17 -4.84 30.77
N ALA A 414 -3.90 -5.37 29.80
CA ALA A 414 -3.77 -6.75 29.35
C ALA A 414 -2.87 -6.82 28.12
N ALA A 415 -1.77 -7.58 28.24
CA ALA A 415 -0.80 -7.84 27.19
C ALA A 415 -0.70 -9.36 26.93
N PRO A 416 -1.51 -9.90 26.00
CA PRO A 416 -1.44 -11.30 25.60
C PRO A 416 -0.08 -11.67 24.97
N ARG A 417 0.46 -12.82 25.37
CA ARG A 417 1.66 -13.44 24.80
C ARG A 417 1.30 -14.60 23.91
N LEU A 418 1.91 -14.61 22.73
CA LEU A 418 1.90 -15.70 21.77
C LEU A 418 3.16 -16.56 21.96
N GLY A 419 3.04 -17.87 21.73
CA GLY A 419 4.20 -18.77 21.72
C GLY A 419 4.96 -18.79 20.41
N ASP A 420 6.06 -19.54 20.38
CA ASP A 420 6.97 -19.66 19.24
C ASP A 420 6.32 -20.23 17.95
N SER A 421 5.12 -20.81 18.05
CA SER A 421 4.34 -21.34 16.91
C SER A 421 3.31 -20.36 16.34
N ALA A 422 3.33 -19.09 16.76
CA ALA A 422 2.31 -18.12 16.34
C ALA A 422 2.42 -17.74 14.86
N ALA A 423 1.30 -17.83 14.15
CA ALA A 423 1.18 -17.34 12.79
C ALA A 423 1.47 -15.82 12.76
N TYR A 424 2.49 -15.41 12.00
CA TYR A 424 2.80 -13.99 11.75
C TYR A 424 1.55 -13.22 11.28
N GLY A 425 1.43 -11.93 11.64
CA GLY A 425 0.24 -11.15 11.30
C GLY A 425 -1.00 -11.41 12.16
N SER A 426 -0.92 -12.15 13.27
CA SER A 426 -2.04 -12.26 14.23
C SER A 426 -2.19 -10.99 15.09
N THR A 427 -3.41 -10.61 15.42
CA THR A 427 -3.73 -9.54 16.40
C THR A 427 -4.70 -10.08 17.46
N PHE A 428 -5.02 -9.29 18.49
CA PHE A 428 -5.91 -9.73 19.57
C PHE A 428 -7.21 -8.94 19.60
N GLU A 429 -8.29 -9.63 19.96
CA GLU A 429 -9.58 -9.02 20.28
C GLU A 429 -9.82 -9.08 21.78
N PHE A 430 -10.19 -7.94 22.37
CA PHE A 430 -10.35 -7.76 23.81
C PHE A 430 -11.82 -7.57 24.19
N TRP A 431 -12.26 -8.34 25.16
CA TRP A 431 -13.58 -8.26 25.79
C TRP A 431 -13.41 -8.10 27.30
N PHE A 432 -14.28 -7.31 27.92
CA PHE A 432 -14.15 -6.89 29.31
C PHE A 432 -15.44 -7.13 30.11
N SER A 433 -15.29 -7.61 31.34
CA SER A 433 -16.38 -7.89 32.27
C SER A 433 -16.05 -7.46 33.70
N ASP A 434 -17.07 -7.00 34.43
CA ASP A 434 -17.01 -6.72 35.87
C ASP A 434 -17.24 -7.96 36.74
N LYS A 435 -17.68 -9.07 36.14
CA LYS A 435 -17.98 -10.35 36.80
C LYS A 435 -17.36 -11.52 36.05
N LYS A 436 -16.94 -12.53 36.81
CA LYS A 436 -16.46 -13.80 36.25
C LYS A 436 -17.60 -14.54 35.54
N LEU A 437 -17.34 -15.00 34.32
CA LEU A 437 -18.25 -15.89 33.59
C LEU A 437 -18.11 -17.34 34.07
N PRO A 438 -19.14 -18.19 33.88
CA PRO A 438 -19.07 -19.61 34.21
C PRO A 438 -18.01 -20.36 33.36
N ASP A 439 -17.82 -19.95 32.11
CA ASP A 439 -16.78 -20.46 31.21
C ASP A 439 -16.37 -19.41 30.16
N ALA A 440 -15.31 -19.71 29.41
CA ALA A 440 -14.78 -18.87 28.33
C ALA A 440 -15.30 -19.28 26.93
N SER A 441 -16.48 -19.90 26.86
CA SER A 441 -17.10 -20.22 25.56
C SER A 441 -17.50 -18.95 24.82
N GLU A 442 -17.50 -19.02 23.49
CA GLU A 442 -17.81 -17.87 22.64
C GLU A 442 -19.22 -17.31 22.90
N HIS A 443 -20.18 -18.19 23.16
CA HIS A 443 -21.56 -17.78 23.45
C HIS A 443 -21.67 -16.97 24.74
N GLU A 444 -21.01 -17.42 25.81
CA GLU A 444 -21.01 -16.72 27.11
C GLU A 444 -20.31 -15.37 27.03
N VAL A 445 -19.13 -15.31 26.42
CA VAL A 445 -18.35 -14.07 26.32
C VAL A 445 -19.10 -13.01 25.51
N ILE A 446 -19.70 -13.37 24.37
CA ILE A 446 -20.36 -12.38 23.49
C ILE A 446 -21.62 -11.79 24.14
N ASN A 447 -22.39 -12.59 24.89
CA ASN A 447 -23.67 -12.14 25.45
C ASN A 447 -23.55 -11.43 26.81
N HIS A 448 -22.50 -11.71 27.58
CA HIS A 448 -22.39 -11.23 28.96
C HIS A 448 -21.22 -10.26 29.21
N THR A 449 -20.48 -9.88 28.16
CA THR A 449 -19.33 -8.96 28.28
C THR A 449 -19.35 -7.86 27.22
N THR A 450 -18.53 -6.82 27.39
CA THR A 450 -18.42 -5.71 26.44
C THR A 450 -17.15 -5.83 25.61
N LYS A 451 -17.26 -5.78 24.28
CA LYS A 451 -16.09 -5.67 23.39
C LYS A 451 -15.46 -4.28 23.55
N VAL A 452 -14.19 -4.24 23.96
CA VAL A 452 -13.48 -2.97 24.21
C VAL A 452 -12.59 -2.54 23.05
N GLY A 453 -11.99 -3.48 22.30
CA GLY A 453 -11.19 -3.14 21.14
C GLY A 453 -10.35 -4.27 20.56
N GLN A 454 -9.43 -3.90 19.65
CA GLN A 454 -8.46 -4.79 19.00
C GLN A 454 -7.07 -4.13 19.00
N GLY A 455 -6.01 -4.93 19.20
CA GLY A 455 -4.64 -4.41 19.31
C GLY A 455 -3.64 -5.44 19.83
N GLN A 456 -2.42 -4.99 20.15
CA GLN A 456 -1.38 -5.84 20.79
C GLN A 456 -1.50 -5.86 22.32
N PHE A 457 -2.05 -4.80 22.89
CA PHE A 457 -2.41 -4.70 24.31
C PHE A 457 -3.66 -3.82 24.42
N TRP A 458 -4.33 -3.88 25.57
CA TRP A 458 -5.45 -3.00 25.87
C TRP A 458 -5.40 -2.52 27.31
N THR A 459 -5.61 -1.22 27.52
CA THR A 459 -5.67 -0.59 28.85
C THR A 459 -7.12 -0.21 29.16
N GLN A 460 -7.66 -0.75 30.25
CA GLN A 460 -8.96 -0.38 30.78
C GLN A 460 -8.79 0.55 31.99
N GLU A 461 -9.44 1.71 31.97
CA GLU A 461 -9.33 2.76 33.01
C GLU A 461 -10.63 2.93 33.83
N ASN A 462 -10.55 3.74 34.90
CA ASN A 462 -11.65 4.06 35.83
C ASN A 462 -12.21 2.83 36.56
N LEU A 463 -11.33 1.89 36.89
CA LEU A 463 -11.67 0.67 37.61
C LEU A 463 -11.65 0.88 39.12
N LYS A 464 -12.44 0.09 39.85
CA LYS A 464 -12.48 0.11 41.32
C LYS A 464 -11.28 -0.64 41.87
N VAL A 465 -10.50 0.02 42.73
CA VAL A 465 -9.45 -0.63 43.52
C VAL A 465 -10.04 -1.77 44.31
N GLY A 466 -9.33 -2.90 44.35
CA GLY A 466 -9.73 -4.04 45.15
C GLY A 466 -10.82 -4.93 44.53
N HIS A 467 -11.42 -4.53 43.40
CA HIS A 467 -12.38 -5.33 42.65
C HIS A 467 -11.66 -6.14 41.57
N GLU A 468 -11.96 -7.43 41.47
CA GLU A 468 -11.38 -8.27 40.42
C GLU A 468 -12.19 -8.09 39.13
N TYR A 469 -11.48 -7.77 38.04
CA TYR A 469 -12.03 -7.62 36.71
C TYR A 469 -11.47 -8.68 35.77
N TYR A 470 -12.22 -9.00 34.72
CA TYR A 470 -11.92 -10.12 33.83
C TYR A 470 -11.81 -9.62 32.38
N PHE A 471 -10.73 -10.04 31.73
CA PHE A 471 -10.52 -9.93 30.30
C PHE A 471 -10.73 -11.30 29.64
N TYR A 472 -11.46 -11.30 28.54
CA TYR A 472 -11.59 -12.45 27.65
C TYR A 472 -10.94 -12.07 26.32
N ILE A 473 -9.83 -12.75 26.01
CA ILE A 473 -8.96 -12.37 24.90
C ILE A 473 -8.82 -13.55 23.96
N ARG A 474 -8.93 -13.30 22.66
CA ARG A 474 -8.66 -14.31 21.64
C ARG A 474 -7.75 -13.75 20.56
N THR A 475 -6.96 -14.63 19.99
CA THR A 475 -6.16 -14.33 18.82
C THR A 475 -7.08 -14.34 17.60
N ILE A 476 -6.95 -13.32 16.76
CA ILE A 476 -7.64 -13.23 15.49
C ILE A 476 -6.61 -13.06 14.37
N ASN A 477 -6.88 -13.70 13.25
CA ASN A 477 -6.24 -13.44 11.97
C ASN A 477 -7.33 -13.42 10.88
N SER A 478 -6.96 -13.14 9.64
CA SER A 478 -7.91 -13.12 8.52
C SER A 478 -8.57 -14.47 8.21
N TYR A 479 -8.15 -15.59 8.83
CA TYR A 479 -8.64 -16.94 8.53
C TYR A 479 -9.43 -17.57 9.68
N GLY A 480 -9.49 -16.92 10.85
CA GLY A 480 -10.21 -17.45 12.00
C GLY A 480 -9.93 -16.75 13.31
N LYS A 481 -10.65 -17.21 14.34
CA LYS A 481 -10.52 -16.76 15.72
C LYS A 481 -10.17 -17.96 16.58
N SER A 482 -9.26 -17.78 17.53
CA SER A 482 -9.00 -18.79 18.55
C SER A 482 -10.17 -18.86 19.54
N PRO A 483 -10.23 -19.92 20.37
CA PRO A 483 -10.98 -19.87 21.63
C PRO A 483 -10.54 -18.69 22.51
N PHE A 484 -11.41 -18.22 23.39
CA PHE A 484 -11.08 -17.19 24.36
C PHE A 484 -10.20 -17.75 25.47
N VAL A 485 -9.30 -16.90 25.95
CA VAL A 485 -8.50 -17.10 27.17
C VAL A 485 -8.96 -16.07 28.19
N GLU A 486 -9.26 -16.55 29.40
CA GLU A 486 -9.58 -15.70 30.54
C GLU A 486 -8.28 -15.21 31.19
N ALA A 487 -8.24 -13.91 31.47
CA ALA A 487 -7.24 -13.30 32.32
C ALA A 487 -7.95 -12.41 33.33
N SER A 488 -7.54 -12.44 34.59
CA SER A 488 -8.10 -11.55 35.62
C SER A 488 -7.02 -10.67 36.21
N GLY A 489 -7.46 -9.49 36.64
CA GLY A 489 -6.62 -8.52 37.31
C GLY A 489 -7.42 -7.82 38.38
N LYS A 490 -6.72 -7.39 39.43
CA LYS A 490 -7.29 -6.58 40.49
C LYS A 490 -6.46 -5.30 40.55
N PRO A 491 -7.02 -4.14 40.17
CA PRO A 491 -6.39 -2.86 40.43
C PRO A 491 -6.02 -2.82 41.91
N ASP A 492 -4.73 -2.66 42.18
CA ASP A 492 -4.15 -2.63 43.50
C ASP A 492 -3.33 -1.38 43.65
N SER A 493 -3.34 -0.85 44.86
CA SER A 493 -2.74 0.43 45.19
C SER A 493 -2.67 0.56 46.69
N LEU A 494 -1.55 1.07 47.19
CA LEU A 494 -1.43 1.42 48.60
C LEU A 494 -2.42 2.57 48.88
N PRO A 495 -3.16 2.57 50.00
CA PRO A 495 -4.04 3.68 50.38
C PRO A 495 -3.33 5.04 50.38
N GLY A 496 -2.02 5.07 50.66
CA GLY A 496 -1.20 6.28 50.53
C GLY A 496 -1.16 6.83 49.10
N ASP A 497 -0.91 5.96 48.11
CA ASP A 497 -0.87 6.34 46.68
C ASP A 497 -2.24 6.80 46.19
N ILE A 498 -3.31 6.15 46.65
CA ILE A 498 -4.70 6.54 46.36
C ILE A 498 -5.00 7.94 46.88
N LEU A 499 -4.62 8.25 48.12
CA LEU A 499 -4.84 9.56 48.73
C LEU A 499 -4.04 10.65 48.01
N GLU A 500 -2.78 10.38 47.65
CA GLU A 500 -1.98 11.33 46.87
C GLU A 500 -2.55 11.57 45.47
N GLU A 501 -3.04 10.54 44.77
CA GLU A 501 -3.62 10.73 43.44
C GLU A 501 -5.01 11.39 43.51
N ILE A 502 -5.84 11.04 44.49
CA ILE A 502 -7.09 11.76 44.77
C ILE A 502 -6.78 13.23 45.06
N ASP A 503 -5.78 13.51 45.91
CA ASP A 503 -5.35 14.88 46.18
C ASP A 503 -4.89 15.59 44.90
N LYS A 504 -4.03 14.96 44.09
CA LYS A 504 -3.61 15.50 42.78
C LYS A 504 -4.79 15.80 41.85
N LYS A 505 -5.75 14.86 41.73
CA LYS A 505 -6.92 15.03 40.84
C LYS A 505 -7.87 16.12 41.32
N ILE A 506 -8.10 16.23 42.63
CA ILE A 506 -9.06 17.18 43.17
C ILE A 506 -8.42 18.57 43.38
N ASN A 507 -7.10 18.65 43.61
CA ASN A 507 -6.39 19.93 43.80
C ASN A 507 -6.53 20.91 42.64
N ASP A 508 -6.71 20.41 41.42
CA ASP A 508 -6.88 21.22 40.22
C ASP A 508 -8.33 21.67 39.97
N THR A 509 -9.28 21.17 40.76
CA THR A 509 -10.69 21.56 40.63
C THR A 509 -10.90 23.01 41.06
N GLU A 510 -11.84 23.68 40.40
CA GLU A 510 -12.29 25.02 40.76
C GLU A 510 -12.77 25.07 42.22
N ALA A 511 -13.51 24.06 42.67
CA ALA A 511 -13.98 24.00 44.06
C ALA A 511 -12.81 24.06 45.09
N ILE A 512 -11.77 23.24 44.91
CA ILE A 512 -10.64 23.23 45.83
C ILE A 512 -9.78 24.49 45.68
N LYS A 513 -9.67 25.06 44.47
CA LYS A 513 -9.03 26.36 44.27
C LYS A 513 -9.72 27.47 45.07
N GLN A 514 -11.05 27.51 45.09
CA GLN A 514 -11.82 28.48 45.90
C GLN A 514 -11.63 28.25 47.40
N LEU A 515 -11.58 26.99 47.86
CA LEU A 515 -11.30 26.66 49.25
C LEU A 515 -9.89 27.12 49.68
N LYS A 516 -8.87 26.91 48.83
CA LYS A 516 -7.47 27.34 49.07
C LYS A 516 -7.30 28.86 49.04
N LYS A 517 -8.07 29.56 48.21
CA LYS A 517 -8.02 31.03 48.11
C LYS A 517 -8.32 31.71 49.45
N GLY A 518 -9.17 31.10 50.28
CA GLY A 518 -9.52 31.63 51.60
C GLY A 518 -10.29 32.96 51.54
N ILE A 519 -10.36 33.64 52.68
CA ILE A 519 -10.93 35.00 52.77
C ILE A 519 -9.82 36.03 52.50
N ASP A 520 -10.08 36.95 51.58
CA ASP A 520 -9.16 38.05 51.25
C ASP A 520 -9.01 39.02 52.44
N SER A 521 -7.79 39.54 52.61
CA SER A 521 -7.43 40.46 53.69
C SER A 521 -7.97 41.88 53.49
N SER A 522 -8.47 42.23 52.30
CA SER A 522 -9.02 43.55 51.97
C SER A 522 -10.48 43.47 51.52
N THR A 523 -11.34 44.18 52.23
CA THR A 523 -12.74 44.42 51.82
C THR A 523 -12.79 45.22 50.51
N GLU A 524 -11.82 46.12 50.33
CA GLU A 524 -11.69 46.99 49.17
C GLU A 524 -11.40 46.19 47.90
N ALA A 525 -10.60 45.12 47.96
CA ALA A 525 -10.34 44.24 46.82
C ALA A 525 -11.62 43.57 46.28
N ILE A 526 -12.54 43.14 47.16
CA ILE A 526 -13.83 42.56 46.76
C ILE A 526 -14.68 43.61 46.02
N LEU A 527 -14.71 44.84 46.54
CA LEU A 527 -15.47 45.95 45.95
C LEU A 527 -14.86 46.43 44.62
N GLU A 528 -13.54 46.44 44.49
CA GLU A 528 -12.86 46.79 43.23
C GLU A 528 -13.08 45.75 42.14
N ASN A 529 -12.97 44.46 42.47
CA ASN A 529 -13.28 43.38 41.54
C ASN A 529 -14.73 43.46 41.03
N ALA A 530 -15.67 43.78 41.92
CA ALA A 530 -17.08 43.96 41.55
C ALA A 530 -17.29 45.13 40.57
N LYS A 531 -16.59 46.26 40.78
CA LYS A 531 -16.65 47.42 39.88
C LYS A 531 -16.18 47.09 38.47
N GLY A 532 -15.12 46.27 38.34
CA GLY A 532 -14.60 45.83 37.05
C GLY A 532 -15.56 44.94 36.25
N LEU A 533 -16.53 44.30 36.92
CA LEU A 533 -17.51 43.38 36.31
C LEU A 533 -18.91 43.99 36.20
N ASN A 534 -19.08 45.29 36.45
CA ASN A 534 -20.38 45.98 36.56
C ASN A 534 -21.34 45.34 37.57
N GLY A 535 -20.82 44.73 38.64
CA GLY A 535 -21.60 44.07 39.67
C GLY A 535 -22.34 45.04 40.60
N ASN A 536 -23.46 44.58 41.16
CA ASN A 536 -24.18 45.32 42.19
C ASN A 536 -23.47 45.14 43.54
N THR A 537 -23.25 46.24 44.27
CA THR A 537 -22.51 46.21 45.54
C THR A 537 -23.28 46.90 46.66
N GLN A 538 -23.34 46.27 47.82
CA GLN A 538 -23.81 46.87 49.07
C GLN A 538 -22.70 46.79 50.11
N TYR A 539 -22.36 47.94 50.68
CA TYR A 539 -21.30 48.04 51.68
C TYR A 539 -21.80 48.82 52.90
N PHE A 540 -21.79 48.18 54.05
CA PHE A 540 -22.13 48.79 55.33
C PHE A 540 -20.89 48.79 56.22
N MET A 541 -20.55 49.96 56.76
CA MET A 541 -19.37 50.10 57.62
C MET A 541 -19.62 51.06 58.78
N ARG A 542 -19.10 50.70 59.95
CA ARG A 542 -18.90 51.60 61.09
C ARG A 542 -17.50 51.42 61.65
N GLN A 543 -16.87 52.53 62.01
CA GLN A 543 -15.53 52.55 62.59
C GLN A 543 -15.52 53.44 63.85
N ASN A 544 -14.84 52.97 64.89
CA ASN A 544 -14.55 53.74 66.11
C ASN A 544 -13.10 53.49 66.54
N GLY A 545 -12.22 54.47 66.33
CA GLY A 545 -10.77 54.30 66.53
C GLY A 545 -10.19 53.17 65.67
N LYS A 546 -9.58 52.18 66.33
CA LYS A 546 -8.99 50.98 65.71
C LYS A 546 -10.00 49.84 65.46
N MET A 547 -11.27 50.02 65.84
CA MET A 547 -12.33 49.03 65.67
C MET A 547 -13.13 49.34 64.41
N LYS A 548 -13.33 48.34 63.54
CA LYS A 548 -14.12 48.46 62.30
C LYS A 548 -15.06 47.26 62.18
N ALA A 549 -16.32 47.49 61.82
CA ALA A 549 -17.29 46.44 61.48
C ALA A 549 -17.82 46.68 60.07
N GLU A 550 -17.83 45.63 59.26
CA GLU A 550 -18.10 45.68 57.83
C GLU A 550 -19.04 44.56 57.39
N ILE A 551 -19.98 44.88 56.52
CA ILE A 551 -20.82 43.91 55.80
C ILE A 551 -20.74 44.25 54.31
N VAL A 552 -20.42 43.26 53.49
CA VAL A 552 -20.25 43.39 52.04
C VAL A 552 -21.14 42.38 51.35
N ARG A 553 -21.91 42.84 50.37
CA ARG A 553 -22.65 41.99 49.43
C ARG A 553 -22.31 42.40 48.02
N VAL A 554 -21.98 41.42 47.19
CA VAL A 554 -21.62 41.62 45.78
C VAL A 554 -22.36 40.58 44.95
N ASP A 555 -23.03 41.04 43.91
CA ASP A 555 -23.63 40.19 42.88
C ASP A 555 -23.05 40.59 41.52
N ASN A 556 -22.21 39.71 40.94
CA ASN A 556 -21.60 39.88 39.62
C ASN A 556 -22.32 39.03 38.58
N TYR A 557 -22.54 39.59 37.40
CA TYR A 557 -23.13 38.87 36.26
C TYR A 557 -22.52 39.37 34.95
N VAL A 558 -21.90 38.47 34.19
CA VAL A 558 -21.21 38.80 32.93
C VAL A 558 -21.58 37.80 31.86
N VAL A 559 -21.92 38.31 30.67
CA VAL A 559 -22.18 37.51 29.48
C VAL A 559 -21.38 38.07 28.31
N THR A 560 -20.72 37.19 27.58
CA THR A 560 -20.02 37.48 26.32
C THR A 560 -20.48 36.47 25.26
N GLU A 561 -20.00 36.59 24.02
CA GLU A 561 -20.32 35.64 22.94
C GLU A 561 -20.02 34.18 23.28
N THR A 562 -19.10 33.92 24.21
CA THR A 562 -18.64 32.54 24.51
C THR A 562 -18.57 32.20 25.99
N LYS A 563 -18.91 33.13 26.88
CA LYS A 563 -18.83 32.92 28.33
C LYS A 563 -20.02 33.50 29.08
N ALA A 564 -20.45 32.80 30.11
CA ALA A 564 -21.42 33.27 31.10
C ALA A 564 -20.86 33.08 32.51
N LEU A 565 -21.05 34.08 33.38
CA LEU A 565 -20.68 34.07 34.79
C LEU A 565 -21.80 34.68 35.62
N ALA A 566 -22.17 34.00 36.72
CA ALA A 566 -22.96 34.54 37.81
C ALA A 566 -22.25 34.25 39.13
N GLU A 567 -22.07 35.26 39.97
CA GLU A 567 -21.38 35.13 41.25
C GLU A 567 -22.06 35.99 42.32
N SER A 568 -22.23 35.45 43.53
CA SER A 568 -22.76 36.16 44.69
C SER A 568 -21.84 35.94 45.89
N ILE A 569 -21.39 37.03 46.51
CA ILE A 569 -20.50 37.04 47.67
C ILE A 569 -21.16 37.81 48.81
N HIS A 570 -21.20 37.18 49.99
CA HIS A 570 -21.65 37.81 51.24
C HIS A 570 -20.58 37.65 52.31
N GLN A 571 -20.00 38.76 52.75
CA GLN A 571 -18.97 38.79 53.78
C GLN A 571 -19.40 39.66 54.97
N VAL A 572 -19.10 39.19 56.17
CA VAL A 572 -19.10 39.98 57.41
C VAL A 572 -17.70 40.00 57.99
N ARG A 573 -17.25 41.14 58.49
CA ARG A 573 -15.92 41.30 59.07
C ARG A 573 -15.93 42.24 60.27
N ALA A 574 -15.20 41.85 61.32
CA ALA A 574 -14.88 42.69 62.47
C ALA A 574 -13.37 42.78 62.63
N THR A 575 -12.84 43.99 62.69
CA THR A 575 -11.41 44.29 62.76
C THR A 575 -11.11 45.08 64.04
N ALA A 576 -10.02 44.72 64.70
CA ALA A 576 -9.47 45.34 65.89
C ALA A 576 -7.95 45.48 65.74
N ASP A 577 -7.48 46.65 65.34
CA ASP A 577 -6.07 46.92 65.04
C ASP A 577 -5.50 45.94 63.98
N LYS A 578 -4.56 45.07 64.37
CA LYS A 578 -3.95 44.05 63.49
C LYS A 578 -4.72 42.72 63.44
N SER A 579 -5.72 42.54 64.29
CA SER A 579 -6.51 41.30 64.39
C SER A 579 -7.88 41.48 63.76
N TRP A 580 -8.43 40.42 63.18
CA TRP A 580 -9.77 40.47 62.59
C TRP A 580 -10.41 39.08 62.52
N ALA A 581 -11.73 39.06 62.50
CA ALA A 581 -12.54 37.88 62.26
C ALA A 581 -13.48 38.14 61.08
N ALA A 582 -13.60 37.17 60.17
CA ALA A 582 -14.52 37.26 59.05
C ALA A 582 -15.21 35.92 58.77
N ALA A 583 -16.42 36.02 58.23
CA ALA A 583 -17.14 34.92 57.62
C ALA A 583 -17.59 35.33 56.23
N GLN A 584 -17.41 34.44 55.25
CA GLN A 584 -17.73 34.69 53.85
C GLN A 584 -18.46 33.50 53.25
N ASN A 585 -19.57 33.77 52.57
CA ASN A 585 -20.27 32.82 51.71
C ASN A 585 -20.14 33.27 50.25
N SER A 586 -19.80 32.35 49.36
CA SER A 586 -19.64 32.61 47.92
C SER A 586 -20.34 31.53 47.10
N LEU A 587 -21.14 31.96 46.13
CA LEU A 587 -21.82 31.13 45.14
C LEU A 587 -21.31 31.55 43.76
N GLN A 588 -20.90 30.60 42.92
CA GLN A 588 -20.43 30.91 41.57
C GLN A 588 -20.92 29.86 40.57
N ALA A 589 -21.39 30.30 39.41
CA ALA A 589 -21.69 29.47 38.25
C ALA A 589 -21.03 30.08 37.00
N LYS A 590 -20.28 29.27 36.24
CA LYS A 590 -19.61 29.70 35.01
C LYS A 590 -19.75 28.67 33.89
N TYR A 591 -19.78 29.17 32.66
CA TYR A 591 -19.76 28.36 31.45
C TYR A 591 -18.83 28.99 30.40
N ASP A 592 -17.95 28.20 29.79
CA ASP A 592 -17.06 28.59 28.69
C ASP A 592 -17.32 27.68 27.48
N MET A 593 -18.00 28.22 26.47
CA MET A 593 -18.40 27.48 25.27
C MET A 593 -17.21 27.05 24.41
N LYS A 594 -16.13 27.83 24.37
CA LYS A 594 -14.96 27.51 23.54
C LYS A 594 -14.22 26.30 24.07
N LYS A 595 -14.18 26.16 25.40
CA LYS A 595 -13.53 25.04 26.08
C LYS A 595 -14.46 23.85 26.30
N GLY A 596 -15.77 24.04 26.17
CA GLY A 596 -16.75 23.04 26.60
C GLY A 596 -16.67 22.77 28.11
N GLU A 597 -16.31 23.79 28.90
CA GLU A 597 -16.09 23.69 30.33
C GLU A 597 -17.19 24.45 31.10
N ALA A 598 -17.61 23.90 32.23
CA ALA A 598 -18.59 24.56 33.11
C ALA A 598 -18.26 24.25 34.57
N SER A 599 -18.63 25.14 35.49
CA SER A 599 -18.58 24.82 36.91
C SER A 599 -19.63 25.54 37.74
N ALA A 600 -20.02 24.91 38.84
CA ALA A 600 -20.82 25.52 39.90
C ALA A 600 -20.13 25.26 41.25
N THR A 601 -19.96 26.29 42.07
CA THR A 601 -19.31 26.18 43.39
C THR A 601 -20.11 26.94 44.46
N TRP A 602 -20.12 26.37 45.66
CA TRP A 602 -20.62 26.98 46.88
C TRP A 602 -19.54 26.86 47.97
N THR A 603 -19.02 27.99 48.43
CA THR A 603 -17.95 28.06 49.42
C THR A 603 -18.39 28.84 50.66
N SER A 604 -18.22 28.25 51.84
CA SER A 604 -18.45 28.89 53.13
C SER A 604 -17.16 28.88 53.94
N LEU A 605 -16.62 30.06 54.23
CA LEU A 605 -15.33 30.24 54.86
C LEU A 605 -15.46 31.06 56.14
N VAL A 606 -14.61 30.76 57.11
CA VAL A 606 -14.37 31.60 58.29
C VAL A 606 -12.86 31.76 58.50
N LYS A 607 -12.45 32.94 58.94
CA LYS A 607 -11.06 33.29 59.18
C LYS A 607 -10.93 34.15 60.42
N ILE A 608 -10.01 33.80 61.30
CA ILE A 608 -9.55 34.65 62.39
C ILE A 608 -8.06 34.92 62.18
N VAL A 609 -7.69 36.19 62.10
CA VAL A 609 -6.30 36.62 62.18
C VAL A 609 -6.07 37.21 63.57
N TYR A 610 -5.16 36.59 64.32
CA TYR A 610 -4.77 37.03 65.65
C TYR A 610 -3.25 37.13 65.70
N ASP A 611 -2.75 38.32 66.03
CA ASP A 611 -1.32 38.64 66.09
C ASP A 611 -0.52 38.19 64.85
N GLY A 612 -1.10 38.39 63.66
CA GLY A 612 -0.48 38.02 62.38
C GLY A 612 -0.61 36.54 62.00
N VAL A 613 -1.14 35.68 62.87
CA VAL A 613 -1.38 34.25 62.58
C VAL A 613 -2.82 34.06 62.09
N SER A 614 -2.98 33.34 60.98
CA SER A 614 -4.30 33.00 60.40
C SER A 614 -4.80 31.65 60.87
N TYR A 615 -6.05 31.59 61.30
CA TYR A 615 -6.79 30.38 61.61
C TYR A 615 -8.04 30.31 60.75
N ASP A 616 -8.06 29.35 59.84
CA ASP A 616 -9.05 29.24 58.77
C ASP A 616 -9.86 27.94 58.91
N ALA A 617 -11.16 28.02 58.66
CA ALA A 617 -11.98 26.84 58.44
C ALA A 617 -12.94 27.08 57.27
N GLY A 618 -13.23 26.03 56.51
CA GLY A 618 -14.03 26.17 55.29
C GLY A 618 -14.71 24.89 54.84
N MET A 619 -15.83 25.08 54.14
CA MET A 619 -16.54 24.06 53.39
C MET A 619 -16.69 24.52 51.95
N VAL A 620 -16.53 23.60 51.00
CA VAL A 620 -16.84 23.83 49.59
C VAL A 620 -17.65 22.67 49.01
N ILE A 621 -18.60 22.98 48.15
CA ILE A 621 -19.33 22.03 47.30
C ILE A 621 -19.14 22.50 45.86
N GLY A 622 -18.83 21.60 44.94
CA GLY A 622 -18.69 21.96 43.54
C GLY A 622 -18.99 20.84 42.54
N ALA A 623 -19.33 21.26 41.33
CA ALA A 623 -19.50 20.40 40.15
C ALA A 623 -18.78 21.04 38.96
N GLU A 624 -18.09 20.23 38.16
CA GLU A 624 -17.27 20.68 37.03
C GLU A 624 -17.46 19.78 35.82
N LEU A 625 -17.61 20.39 34.64
CA LEU A 625 -17.55 19.74 33.33
C LEU A 625 -16.21 20.07 32.70
N LYS A 626 -15.42 19.04 32.37
CA LYS A 626 -14.16 19.17 31.66
C LYS A 626 -13.96 17.97 30.73
N ASN A 627 -13.56 18.20 29.48
CA ASN A 627 -13.36 17.15 28.48
C ASN A 627 -14.57 16.20 28.32
N GLY A 628 -15.79 16.73 28.40
CA GLY A 628 -17.02 15.94 28.28
C GLY A 628 -17.38 15.08 29.49
N LYS A 629 -16.61 15.14 30.59
CA LYS A 629 -16.90 14.41 31.84
C LYS A 629 -17.29 15.38 32.95
N VAL A 630 -18.30 14.99 33.74
CA VAL A 630 -18.74 15.74 34.93
C VAL A 630 -18.13 15.12 36.19
N SER A 631 -17.53 15.95 37.05
CA SER A 631 -17.06 15.58 38.39
C SER A 631 -17.74 16.42 39.45
N THR A 632 -18.03 15.83 40.61
CA THR A 632 -18.65 16.50 41.76
C THR A 632 -17.84 16.26 43.03
N GLN A 633 -17.69 17.28 43.87
CA GLN A 633 -16.85 17.22 45.05
C GLN A 633 -17.44 18.03 46.21
N ILE A 634 -17.18 17.54 47.44
CA ILE A 634 -17.39 18.27 48.68
C ILE A 634 -16.09 18.22 49.48
N GLY A 635 -15.66 19.36 50.01
CA GLY A 635 -14.40 19.50 50.73
C GLY A 635 -14.58 20.28 52.03
N PHE A 636 -13.81 19.89 53.04
CA PHE A 636 -13.74 20.57 54.33
C PHE A 636 -12.27 20.85 54.64
N SER A 637 -11.99 22.06 55.13
CA SER A 637 -10.67 22.44 55.67
C SER A 637 -10.87 22.92 57.10
N ALA A 638 -10.30 22.20 58.07
CA ALA A 638 -10.35 22.56 59.49
C ALA A 638 -9.30 21.77 60.29
N GLN A 639 -8.86 22.31 61.43
CA GLN A 639 -8.03 21.56 62.39
C GLN A 639 -8.81 20.42 63.08
N THR A 640 -10.13 20.58 63.20
CA THR A 640 -11.02 19.60 63.82
C THR A 640 -12.36 19.60 63.09
N PHE A 641 -12.79 18.43 62.62
CA PHE A 641 -14.11 18.21 62.01
C PHE A 641 -14.83 17.10 62.77
N ILE A 642 -16.08 17.31 63.16
CA ILE A 642 -16.84 16.35 63.98
C ILE A 642 -18.27 16.24 63.45
N VAL A 643 -18.74 15.00 63.32
CA VAL A 643 -20.16 14.69 63.11
C VAL A 643 -20.75 14.22 64.44
N TYR A 644 -21.80 14.91 64.88
CA TYR A 644 -22.50 14.61 66.12
C TYR A 644 -23.80 13.87 65.88
N ASN A 645 -24.11 12.91 66.76
CA ASN A 645 -25.42 12.31 66.91
C ASN A 645 -26.12 12.97 68.11
N PRO A 646 -27.25 13.69 67.93
CA PRO A 646 -27.97 14.35 69.02
C PRO A 646 -28.87 13.39 69.82
N ALA A 647 -28.42 12.16 70.05
CA ALA A 647 -29.21 11.15 70.76
C ALA A 647 -29.40 11.56 72.24
N ASN A 648 -30.65 11.49 72.71
CA ASN A 648 -31.03 11.77 74.11
C ASN A 648 -30.60 13.16 74.62
N GLY A 649 -30.55 14.17 73.75
CA GLY A 649 -30.18 15.54 74.12
C GLY A 649 -28.68 15.74 74.40
N LYS A 650 -27.85 14.73 74.12
CA LYS A 650 -26.38 14.83 74.18
C LYS A 650 -25.82 14.81 72.76
N MET A 651 -24.85 15.69 72.50
CA MET A 651 -24.12 15.73 71.24
C MET A 651 -22.98 14.72 71.30
N GLU A 652 -23.22 13.49 70.86
CA GLU A 652 -22.21 12.44 70.89
C GLU A 652 -21.43 12.39 69.56
N PRO A 653 -20.08 12.49 69.58
CA PRO A 653 -19.29 12.39 68.35
C PRO A 653 -19.31 10.93 67.84
N VAL A 654 -19.71 10.75 66.59
CA VAL A 654 -19.69 9.45 65.90
C VAL A 654 -18.55 9.34 64.89
N PHE A 655 -18.06 10.48 64.41
CA PHE A 655 -16.93 10.63 63.51
C PHE A 655 -16.18 11.92 63.85
N ALA A 656 -14.86 11.86 64.01
CA ALA A 656 -14.04 13.05 64.20
C ALA A 656 -12.72 12.94 63.44
N ILE A 657 -12.29 14.05 62.84
CA ILE A 657 -10.94 14.23 62.30
C ILE A 657 -10.25 15.28 63.16
N ARG A 658 -9.08 14.95 63.70
CA ARG A 658 -8.25 15.88 64.48
C ARG A 658 -6.78 15.54 64.31
N ASN A 659 -5.95 16.55 64.07
CA ASN A 659 -4.50 16.40 63.88
C ASN A 659 -4.13 15.34 62.81
N GLY A 660 -4.89 15.29 61.71
CA GLY A 660 -4.68 14.32 60.63
C GLY A 660 -5.12 12.88 60.95
N GLN A 661 -5.72 12.64 62.12
CA GLN A 661 -6.20 11.32 62.53
C GLN A 661 -7.72 11.25 62.51
N VAL A 662 -8.25 10.10 62.10
CA VAL A 662 -9.68 9.78 62.14
C VAL A 662 -10.00 9.00 63.40
N PHE A 663 -11.03 9.43 64.13
CA PHE A 663 -11.55 8.78 65.33
C PHE A 663 -12.97 8.29 65.07
N LEU A 664 -13.19 7.00 65.32
CA LEU A 664 -14.44 6.29 65.13
C LEU A 664 -14.75 5.48 66.39
N ARG A 665 -16.03 5.44 66.80
CA ARG A 665 -16.46 4.65 67.96
C ARG A 665 -16.84 3.22 67.56
N THR A 666 -17.79 3.10 66.65
CA THR A 666 -18.28 1.82 66.13
C THR A 666 -18.46 1.98 64.63
N ILE A 667 -17.98 1.00 63.86
CA ILE A 667 -18.13 0.95 62.40
C ILE A 667 -18.60 -0.44 61.98
N PHE A 668 -19.51 -0.48 61.01
CA PHE A 668 -19.96 -1.71 60.37
C PHE A 668 -19.43 -1.72 58.95
N ILE A 669 -18.58 -2.71 58.64
CA ILE A 669 -17.88 -2.82 57.36
C ILE A 669 -18.21 -4.19 56.77
N ASP A 670 -18.72 -4.22 55.53
CA ASP A 670 -18.98 -5.47 54.79
C ASP A 670 -17.65 -6.11 54.34
N LYS A 671 -16.75 -5.29 53.76
CA LYS A 671 -15.41 -5.68 53.35
C LYS A 671 -14.42 -4.53 53.55
N GLY A 672 -13.25 -4.81 54.11
CA GLY A 672 -12.18 -3.85 54.33
C GLY A 672 -10.81 -4.43 54.01
N THR A 673 -9.89 -3.59 53.55
CA THR A 673 -8.46 -3.89 53.40
C THR A 673 -7.69 -3.04 54.40
N ILE A 674 -6.79 -3.64 55.16
CA ILE A 674 -5.99 -2.97 56.19
C ILE A 674 -4.53 -3.38 55.98
N GLU A 675 -3.64 -2.42 55.78
CA GLU A 675 -2.20 -2.69 55.60
C GLU A 675 -1.52 -3.01 56.92
N GLU A 676 -1.79 -2.19 57.94
CA GLU A 676 -1.30 -2.39 59.29
C GLU A 676 -2.44 -2.27 60.29
N LEU A 677 -2.57 -3.26 61.17
CA LEU A 677 -3.60 -3.31 62.19
C LEU A 677 -2.97 -3.52 63.57
N LEU A 678 -3.07 -2.49 64.42
CA LEU A 678 -2.73 -2.60 65.83
C LEU A 678 -3.99 -2.95 66.62
N ILE A 679 -3.97 -4.10 67.30
CA ILE A 679 -5.12 -4.64 68.02
C ILE A 679 -4.95 -4.35 69.50
N GLY A 680 -5.84 -3.54 70.07
CA GLY A 680 -5.83 -3.25 71.50
C GLY A 680 -6.39 -4.39 72.36
N SER A 681 -7.45 -5.07 71.90
CA SER A 681 -8.09 -6.17 72.64
C SER A 681 -8.26 -7.42 71.77
N VAL A 682 -9.26 -7.51 70.88
CA VAL A 682 -9.56 -8.77 70.17
C VAL A 682 -9.97 -8.54 68.71
N ILE A 683 -9.51 -9.43 67.82
CA ILE A 683 -10.16 -9.71 66.52
C ILE A 683 -10.78 -11.11 66.60
N GLN A 684 -12.06 -11.25 66.25
CA GLN A 684 -12.71 -12.56 66.25
C GLN A 684 -13.76 -12.67 65.15
N SER A 685 -14.00 -13.91 64.71
CA SER A 685 -15.15 -14.23 63.88
C SER A 685 -16.46 -14.04 64.65
N LYS A 686 -17.52 -13.63 63.94
CA LYS A 686 -18.87 -13.43 64.51
C LYS A 686 -19.40 -14.66 65.28
N ASN A 687 -19.08 -15.86 64.81
CA ASN A 687 -19.51 -17.14 65.39
C ASN A 687 -18.40 -17.83 66.21
N TYR A 688 -17.44 -17.07 66.72
CA TYR A 688 -16.38 -17.64 67.54
C TYR A 688 -16.98 -18.31 68.80
N GLN A 689 -16.63 -19.59 68.99
CA GLN A 689 -16.85 -20.34 70.21
C GLN A 689 -15.56 -21.09 70.52
N ALA A 690 -15.04 -20.88 71.73
CA ALA A 690 -13.76 -21.46 72.13
C ALA A 690 -13.78 -22.99 71.96
N GLY A 691 -12.80 -23.52 71.23
CA GLY A 691 -12.64 -24.95 70.94
C GLY A 691 -13.61 -25.56 69.92
N ASP A 692 -14.53 -24.79 69.31
CA ASP A 692 -15.52 -25.35 68.37
C ASP A 692 -15.51 -24.66 67.00
N THR A 693 -15.90 -23.38 66.95
CA THR A 693 -16.09 -22.65 65.69
C THR A 693 -15.38 -21.32 65.68
N GLY A 694 -14.97 -20.89 64.49
CA GLY A 694 -14.41 -19.57 64.27
C GLY A 694 -12.94 -19.43 64.68
N PHE A 695 -12.51 -18.18 64.83
CA PHE A 695 -11.18 -17.82 65.30
C PHE A 695 -11.22 -16.60 66.24
N LYS A 696 -10.22 -16.50 67.10
CA LYS A 696 -9.97 -15.34 67.97
C LYS A 696 -8.47 -15.06 68.02
N ILE A 697 -8.09 -13.80 67.83
CA ILE A 697 -6.74 -13.28 68.06
C ILE A 697 -6.86 -12.23 69.16
N ASP A 698 -6.19 -12.48 70.27
CA ASP A 698 -6.23 -11.65 71.47
C ASP A 698 -4.94 -10.83 71.58
N GLY A 699 -5.04 -9.52 71.39
CA GLY A 699 -3.91 -8.59 71.38
C GLY A 699 -3.33 -8.32 72.76
N GLU A 700 -4.10 -8.52 73.84
CA GLU A 700 -3.62 -8.32 75.21
C GLU A 700 -2.78 -9.52 75.69
N THR A 701 -3.19 -10.74 75.34
CA THR A 701 -2.51 -11.97 75.75
C THR A 701 -1.56 -12.54 74.70
N GLY A 702 -1.69 -12.12 73.44
CA GLY A 702 -0.93 -12.66 72.30
C GLY A 702 -1.41 -14.04 71.83
N ILE A 703 -2.50 -14.58 72.40
CA ILE A 703 -3.01 -15.91 72.06
C ILE A 703 -3.88 -15.83 70.79
N ALA A 704 -3.59 -16.71 69.84
CA ALA A 704 -4.41 -16.91 68.64
C ALA A 704 -4.99 -18.32 68.61
N GLU A 705 -6.32 -18.42 68.51
CA GLU A 705 -7.08 -19.67 68.41
C GLU A 705 -7.75 -19.75 67.05
N PHE A 706 -7.48 -20.83 66.31
CA PHE A 706 -8.15 -21.16 65.05
C PHE A 706 -8.73 -22.57 65.10
N ASN A 707 -10.06 -22.70 65.21
CA ASN A 707 -10.70 -23.99 65.46
C ASN A 707 -10.74 -24.92 64.23
N ARG A 708 -10.70 -24.37 63.01
CA ARG A 708 -10.77 -25.15 61.74
C ARG A 708 -9.83 -24.58 60.67
N LEU A 709 -8.54 -24.50 60.96
CA LEU A 709 -7.52 -23.95 60.05
C LEU A 709 -7.11 -24.98 58.97
N LEU A 710 -7.28 -24.63 57.69
CA LEU A 710 -6.78 -25.39 56.54
C LEU A 710 -5.59 -24.68 55.91
N ILE A 711 -4.48 -25.39 55.68
CA ILE A 711 -3.26 -24.88 55.05
C ILE A 711 -2.89 -25.79 53.87
N ASN A 712 -2.90 -25.25 52.65
CA ASN A 712 -2.74 -26.05 51.41
C ASN A 712 -1.30 -26.14 50.89
N LYS A 713 -0.32 -25.62 51.63
CA LYS A 713 1.11 -25.60 51.25
C LYS A 713 1.98 -25.72 52.52
N ASP A 714 3.18 -25.16 52.49
CA ASP A 714 4.13 -25.29 53.57
C ASP A 714 3.62 -24.64 54.85
N PHE A 715 3.78 -25.35 55.97
CA PHE A 715 3.51 -24.84 57.30
C PHE A 715 4.80 -24.86 58.11
N LYS A 716 5.15 -23.71 58.68
CA LYS A 716 6.39 -23.55 59.43
C LYS A 716 6.11 -22.89 60.77
N ILE A 717 6.54 -23.55 61.83
CA ILE A 717 6.60 -22.97 63.18
C ILE A 717 8.08 -22.75 63.48
N MET A 718 8.44 -21.52 63.85
CA MET A 718 9.77 -21.16 64.34
C MET A 718 9.63 -20.66 65.77
N GLY A 719 10.27 -21.34 66.71
CA GLY A 719 10.50 -20.82 68.06
C GLY A 719 12.00 -20.75 68.33
N ASP A 720 12.38 -20.05 69.40
CA ASP A 720 13.78 -19.74 69.74
C ASP A 720 14.70 -20.97 69.87
N ALA A 721 14.15 -22.17 70.06
CA ALA A 721 14.92 -23.41 70.21
C ALA A 721 14.45 -24.58 69.34
N SER A 722 13.37 -24.45 68.55
CA SER A 722 12.87 -25.58 67.75
C SER A 722 12.13 -25.13 66.51
N LYS A 723 12.19 -25.95 65.47
CA LYS A 723 11.61 -25.65 64.15
C LYS A 723 10.81 -26.86 63.67
N ILE A 724 9.58 -26.62 63.23
CA ILE A 724 8.76 -27.61 62.53
C ILE A 724 8.52 -27.09 61.12
N VAL A 725 8.80 -27.91 60.11
CA VAL A 725 8.55 -27.61 58.70
C VAL A 725 7.73 -28.75 58.11
N LEU A 726 6.60 -28.44 57.51
CA LEU A 726 5.88 -29.33 56.63
C LEU A 726 6.02 -28.76 55.21
N ASP A 727 6.56 -29.54 54.27
CA ASP A 727 6.70 -29.17 52.86
C ASP A 727 6.35 -30.35 51.92
N ASN A 728 6.54 -30.18 50.61
CA ASN A 728 6.27 -31.22 49.61
C ASN A 728 7.14 -32.49 49.76
N THR A 729 8.20 -32.44 50.56
CA THR A 729 9.08 -33.59 50.87
C THR A 729 8.67 -34.32 52.15
N GLY A 730 7.83 -33.70 53.00
CA GLY A 730 7.29 -34.30 54.21
C GLY A 730 7.33 -33.40 55.44
N LEU A 731 7.18 -34.01 56.62
CA LEU A 731 7.32 -33.35 57.92
C LEU A 731 8.78 -33.44 58.40
N ALA A 732 9.40 -32.30 58.69
CA ALA A 732 10.71 -32.20 59.32
C ALA A 732 10.60 -31.47 60.67
N VAL A 733 11.03 -32.14 61.75
CA VAL A 733 11.12 -31.58 63.10
C VAL A 733 12.58 -31.44 63.50
N TYR A 734 12.96 -30.23 63.91
CA TYR A 734 14.30 -29.87 64.38
C TYR A 734 14.24 -29.57 65.88
N PRO A 735 14.52 -30.56 66.74
CA PRO A 735 14.55 -30.37 68.18
C PRO A 735 15.77 -29.55 68.62
N ALA A 736 15.62 -28.86 69.76
CA ALA A 736 16.66 -28.02 70.37
C ALA A 736 17.96 -28.78 70.69
N SER A 737 17.86 -30.09 70.92
CA SER A 737 18.97 -30.98 71.26
C SER A 737 19.89 -31.34 70.08
N GLY A 738 19.57 -30.89 68.85
CA GLY A 738 20.26 -31.28 67.63
C GLY A 738 19.71 -32.57 67.01
N GLY A 739 19.84 -32.68 65.68
CA GLY A 739 19.25 -33.77 64.86
C GLY A 739 18.05 -33.31 64.03
N VAL A 740 17.63 -34.11 63.05
CA VAL A 740 16.43 -33.85 62.22
C VAL A 740 15.59 -35.13 62.13
N ILE A 741 14.32 -35.04 62.52
CA ILE A 741 13.34 -36.11 62.29
C ILE A 741 12.59 -35.77 61.01
N LYS A 742 12.76 -36.58 59.95
CA LYS A 742 12.04 -36.42 58.67
C LYS A 742 11.07 -37.57 58.42
N LEU A 743 9.84 -37.24 58.05
CA LEU A 743 8.75 -38.14 57.70
C LEU A 743 8.21 -37.75 56.30
N GLY A 744 8.60 -38.48 55.25
CA GLY A 744 8.17 -38.24 53.86
C GLY A 744 8.94 -39.04 52.81
N ARG A 745 8.56 -38.95 51.51
CA ARG A 745 9.14 -39.75 50.42
C ARG A 745 10.62 -39.38 50.22
N ARG A 746 11.51 -40.38 50.27
CA ARG A 746 12.90 -40.22 49.81
C ARG A 746 12.90 -39.88 48.30
N PRO A 747 13.77 -38.96 47.85
CA PRO A 747 13.83 -38.50 46.46
C PRO A 747 14.04 -39.66 45.48
#